data_AF-A0A5N6ER73-F1
#
_entry.id   AF-A0A5N6ER73-F1
#
_cell.length_a   1.000
_cell.length_b   1.000
_cell.length_c   1.000
_cell.angle_alpha   90.00
_cell.angle_beta   90.00
_cell.angle_gamma   90.00
#
_symmetry.space_group_name_H-M   'P 1'
#
loop_
_entity.id
_entity.type
_entity.pdbx_description
1 polymer ?
#
loop_
_entity_poly.entity_id
_entity_poly.type
_entity_poly.pdbx_seq_one_letter_code
_entity_poly.pdbx_strand_id
1 'polypeptide(L)'
;MSSGVLHIVDSRTKQKYEIPIRRNVISAVDLKSIRAPAAGTDRGDHVADGLRVHDPGLQNTTVIESAISYSDHERGLLLFRGYTLSQLWDSDFEDMLHLLVWGTYPTIQQKKDLNRKLTDQMLAVPDSVHRTIRGLPRTTSPLPLILAGLSAYLACLPDTIPASTHASLYQGNLPNVDHAVIRTVAAYGVIFGLVNSHRKGIDFQPPSQENSYCANLFIMAGLLDRHSSRPDPTKLSCFRRFAMLNADHGMALTVFSALVTASSLTDPISCLISAVAAAYGPLHFGATVSAQRTLREIGSTDKVPEFIEGVKNGRMKLFGYGHRSYKGLDPRVRPIQSILKDLDLSSNDYLKITERIEEVASADDYFRHRGLYPNADFYGNFVFTAIGFDPDIIPAAMLTQRIIGIMAHWREYMLARGKLFRPSHIYTDGSSTEITPLLQSHPGKERYSVFSIRQKRLIILTAAIASTFSPISANIYYPALNSIAADLGETSSKINITITTYMICQGLAPTLTGSFADQAGRRPAYILCFLIYIISNIALAIQHSYPALLVLRAIQSSGSSGTVALASAVAADVITSAERGTYMSITSLGNILAPSLGPILGGVLSEYLGWQSIFCTEPALQAQLPKRMINPLSTLSLLFHLPTGLILLSNGLIFASYYAITAGLPSQLRSIYGLSDLNIGLSFIPMGAGTLLSATFNGIIVDWNYRRMIAKDRQDIEDFEVEKARLGVGGPVTLLAPIPILLYALTAPETHPPPLALTLTLIFTISFTLTTIYNILNILLVDLHYTTPATIMATNNLVRCFLGAAATALVHPCIQRWGVRLTYCGTMLCILLYLLWTGVVCQISPLPADIPILYFRYPETSWIYPGDVVLKSTDLPIISARGLNPELTYLLLFFDLDVIYDMNATVALHWYQPDMLCVMQDTGLLDMSNNKRILDRIDGSMGAEYIAPRPPPFSHHRYVYLLFTQKGDYQFPQCYSHIFPQTARARAGFDIQQFVDLASLGAPVAGNYFIVEYDGPVIEPTATASPTTTWLRSILCEGSDPMGSAAAAKACEMEGSLQIVM
;
A
#
# COMPACT_ATOMS: atom_id res chain seq x y z
N MET A 1 35.80 -31.65 7.31
CA MET A 1 35.88 -30.19 7.04
C MET A 1 36.08 -29.47 8.36
N SER A 2 36.86 -28.39 8.38
CA SER A 2 37.16 -27.60 9.58
C SER A 2 35.90 -26.94 10.15
N SER A 3 35.77 -26.96 11.48
CA SER A 3 34.76 -26.21 12.24
C SER A 3 35.47 -25.49 13.38
N GLY A 4 34.91 -24.39 13.85
CA GLY A 4 35.53 -23.54 14.87
C GLY A 4 34.71 -22.29 15.17
N VAL A 5 35.34 -21.29 15.77
CA VAL A 5 34.73 -19.99 16.07
C VAL A 5 35.64 -18.89 15.50
N LEU A 6 35.02 -17.92 14.84
CA LEU A 6 35.66 -16.70 14.36
C LEU A 6 35.44 -15.59 15.40
N HIS A 7 36.51 -15.11 16.01
CA HIS A 7 36.45 -13.96 16.92
C HIS A 7 36.66 -12.67 16.12
N ILE A 8 35.68 -11.76 16.17
CA ILE A 8 35.70 -10.48 15.47
C ILE A 8 35.74 -9.35 16.49
N VAL A 9 36.58 -8.35 16.27
CA VAL A 9 36.59 -7.11 17.06
C VAL A 9 36.24 -5.96 16.13
N ASP A 10 35.11 -5.30 16.34
CA ASP A 10 34.74 -4.11 15.56
C ASP A 10 35.56 -2.92 16.08
N SER A 11 36.48 -2.41 15.28
CA SER A 11 37.37 -1.32 15.69
C SER A 11 36.64 0.00 15.94
N ARG A 12 35.43 0.17 15.37
CA ARG A 12 34.57 1.36 15.52
C ARG A 12 33.89 1.40 16.88
N THR A 13 33.42 0.24 17.36
CA THR A 13 32.65 0.13 18.63
C THR A 13 33.43 -0.56 19.76
N LYS A 14 34.60 -1.13 19.46
CA LYS A 14 35.44 -1.99 20.32
C LYS A 14 34.74 -3.26 20.83
N GLN A 15 33.53 -3.57 20.35
CA GLN A 15 32.82 -4.77 20.73
C GLN A 15 33.44 -6.02 20.10
N LYS A 16 33.38 -7.13 20.85
CA LYS A 16 33.86 -8.45 20.42
C LYS A 16 32.67 -9.34 20.12
N TYR A 17 32.75 -10.08 19.03
CA TYR A 17 31.72 -10.99 18.55
C TYR A 17 32.33 -12.36 18.26
N GLU A 18 31.53 -13.41 18.42
CA GLU A 18 31.91 -14.78 18.10
C GLU A 18 30.94 -15.34 17.06
N ILE A 19 31.47 -15.74 15.91
CA ILE A 19 30.68 -16.29 14.81
C ILE A 19 31.09 -17.75 14.56
N PRO A 20 30.14 -18.71 14.55
CA PRO A 20 30.47 -20.10 14.33
C PRO A 20 30.96 -20.35 12.89
N ILE A 21 32.06 -21.08 12.76
CA ILE A 21 32.56 -21.61 11.49
C ILE A 21 32.08 -23.05 11.37
N ARG A 22 31.32 -23.34 10.31
CA ARG A 22 30.85 -24.69 9.98
C ARG A 22 31.32 -25.02 8.57
N ARG A 23 32.01 -26.15 8.38
CA ARG A 23 32.50 -26.56 7.06
C ARG A 23 33.33 -25.48 6.34
N ASN A 24 34.16 -24.77 7.09
CA ASN A 24 34.96 -23.64 6.60
C ASN A 24 34.15 -22.45 6.03
N VAL A 25 32.88 -22.30 6.43
CA VAL A 25 32.04 -21.15 6.07
C VAL A 25 31.40 -20.52 7.31
N ILE A 26 31.10 -19.23 7.24
CA ILE A 26 30.28 -18.50 8.24
C ILE A 26 28.92 -18.14 7.62
N SER A 27 27.90 -18.00 8.45
CA SER A 27 26.59 -17.49 8.02
C SER A 27 26.67 -15.97 7.88
N ALA A 28 26.36 -15.44 6.69
CA ALA A 28 26.32 -13.99 6.45
C ALA A 28 25.24 -13.28 7.28
N VAL A 29 24.21 -14.01 7.73
CA VAL A 29 23.16 -13.48 8.62
C VAL A 29 23.73 -13.19 10.01
N ASP A 30 24.74 -13.95 10.46
CA ASP A 30 25.34 -13.78 11.78
C ASP A 30 26.08 -12.44 11.88
N LEU A 31 26.57 -11.90 10.75
CA LEU A 31 27.22 -10.58 10.70
C LEU A 31 26.25 -9.43 10.99
N LYS A 32 24.93 -9.65 10.91
CA LYS A 32 23.93 -8.62 11.25
C LYS A 32 23.97 -8.20 12.73
N SER A 33 24.54 -9.03 13.61
CA SER A 33 24.73 -8.65 15.01
C SER A 33 25.70 -7.47 15.17
N ILE A 34 26.56 -7.22 14.17
CA ILE A 34 27.54 -6.15 14.17
C ILE A 34 26.91 -4.90 13.56
N ARG A 35 26.62 -3.88 14.37
CA ARG A 35 25.94 -2.64 13.92
C ARG A 35 26.93 -1.49 13.75
N ALA A 36 26.62 -0.57 12.83
CA ALA A 36 27.39 0.67 12.67
C ALA A 36 27.24 1.56 13.93
N PRO A 37 28.29 2.29 14.34
CA PRO A 37 28.22 3.21 15.47
C PRO A 37 27.25 4.36 15.16
N ALA A 38 26.49 4.84 16.16
CA ALA A 38 25.47 5.88 15.96
C ALA A 38 26.00 7.27 15.52
N ALA A 39 27.29 7.55 15.71
CA ALA A 39 27.90 8.85 15.43
C ALA A 39 28.93 8.74 14.31
N GLY A 40 28.86 9.66 13.33
CA GLY A 40 29.87 9.81 12.27
C GLY A 40 29.71 8.85 11.07
N THR A 41 28.57 8.18 10.92
CA THR A 41 28.26 7.29 9.79
C THR A 41 27.07 7.79 8.99
N ASP A 42 27.00 7.43 7.71
CA ASP A 42 25.93 7.84 6.80
C ASP A 42 24.59 7.23 7.26
N ARG A 43 23.46 7.93 7.05
CA ARG A 43 22.11 7.38 7.27
C ARG A 43 21.93 6.04 6.54
N GLY A 44 22.55 5.87 5.36
CA GLY A 44 22.52 4.61 4.61
C GLY A 44 23.09 3.40 5.39
N ASP A 45 24.03 3.63 6.30
CA ASP A 45 24.64 2.59 7.13
C ASP A 45 23.75 2.16 8.30
N HIS A 46 22.78 3.01 8.70
CA HIS A 46 21.80 2.73 9.76
C HIS A 46 20.51 2.08 9.25
N VAL A 47 20.19 2.24 7.96
CA VAL A 47 19.05 1.57 7.31
C VAL A 47 19.32 0.09 7.07
N ALA A 48 20.59 -0.29 6.91
CA ALA A 48 20.99 -1.68 6.86
C ALA A 48 20.90 -2.30 8.28
N ASP A 49 20.08 -3.33 8.44
CA ASP A 49 19.91 -4.12 9.67
C ASP A 49 21.18 -4.95 9.99
N GLY A 50 22.29 -4.26 10.28
CA GLY A 50 23.62 -4.81 10.59
C GLY A 50 24.64 -4.80 9.44
N LEU A 51 25.85 -5.29 9.72
CA LEU A 51 26.98 -5.33 8.78
C LEU A 51 26.66 -6.24 7.59
N ARG A 52 26.88 -5.71 6.39
CA ARG A 52 26.63 -6.40 5.12
C ARG A 52 27.93 -6.85 4.47
N VAL A 53 27.89 -8.00 3.80
CA VAL A 53 29.00 -8.49 2.98
C VAL A 53 28.85 -7.91 1.58
N HIS A 54 29.81 -7.08 1.17
CA HIS A 54 29.92 -6.61 -0.21
C HIS A 54 30.92 -7.51 -0.96
N ASP A 55 30.38 -8.48 -1.70
CA ASP A 55 31.17 -9.42 -2.52
C ASP A 55 30.74 -9.34 -4.00
N PRO A 56 31.20 -8.32 -4.75
CA PRO A 56 30.88 -8.16 -6.16
C PRO A 56 31.22 -9.41 -6.98
N GLY A 57 30.19 -9.99 -7.61
CA GLY A 57 30.32 -11.20 -8.39
C GLY A 57 30.32 -12.50 -7.56
N LEU A 58 30.13 -12.43 -6.24
CA LEU A 58 30.07 -13.58 -5.31
C LEU A 58 31.39 -14.37 -5.20
N GLN A 59 32.53 -13.68 -5.29
CA GLN A 59 33.85 -14.30 -5.45
C GLN A 59 34.23 -15.23 -4.29
N ASN A 60 33.74 -14.96 -3.09
CA ASN A 60 33.99 -15.76 -1.88
C ASN A 60 32.69 -16.12 -1.14
N THR A 61 31.56 -16.14 -1.84
CA THR A 61 30.24 -16.43 -1.25
C THR A 61 29.74 -17.80 -1.70
N THR A 62 29.51 -18.70 -0.74
CA THR A 62 28.83 -19.97 -0.98
C THR A 62 27.32 -19.78 -0.83
N VAL A 63 26.57 -19.99 -1.91
CA VAL A 63 25.13 -19.66 -1.97
C VAL A 63 24.19 -20.82 -1.61
N ILE A 64 24.66 -22.07 -1.77
CA ILE A 64 23.93 -23.28 -1.43
C ILE A 64 24.88 -24.34 -0.86
N GLU A 65 24.35 -25.26 -0.06
CA GLU A 65 25.00 -26.55 0.17
C GLU A 65 24.59 -27.51 -0.95
N SER A 66 25.55 -28.23 -1.53
CA SER A 66 25.27 -29.19 -2.60
C SER A 66 26.13 -30.44 -2.47
N ALA A 67 25.57 -31.59 -2.84
CA ALA A 67 26.25 -32.87 -2.86
C ALA A 67 26.50 -33.40 -4.29
N ILE A 68 26.35 -32.56 -5.32
CA ILE A 68 26.35 -32.98 -6.73
C ILE A 68 27.77 -33.14 -7.29
N SER A 69 28.58 -32.09 -7.19
CA SER A 69 29.95 -32.09 -7.71
C SER A 69 30.91 -31.41 -6.75
N TYR A 70 32.18 -31.76 -6.87
CA TYR A 70 33.27 -31.16 -6.11
C TYR A 70 34.52 -31.11 -6.98
N SER A 71 35.22 -29.97 -6.98
CA SER A 71 36.49 -29.82 -7.68
C SER A 71 37.57 -29.33 -6.75
N ASP A 72 38.76 -29.93 -6.89
CA ASP A 72 40.00 -29.54 -6.22
C ASP A 72 41.07 -29.41 -7.30
N HIS A 73 41.45 -28.17 -7.58
CA HIS A 73 42.34 -27.84 -8.68
C HIS A 73 43.80 -28.13 -8.38
N GLU A 74 44.23 -27.99 -7.12
CA GLU A 74 45.61 -28.28 -6.72
C GLU A 74 45.90 -29.77 -6.88
N ARG A 75 44.88 -30.61 -6.63
CA ARG A 75 44.95 -32.06 -6.81
C ARG A 75 44.52 -32.54 -8.19
N GLY A 76 44.11 -31.64 -9.10
CA GLY A 76 43.57 -32.00 -10.41
C GLY A 76 42.35 -32.94 -10.34
N LEU A 77 41.52 -32.79 -9.30
CA LEU A 77 40.42 -33.68 -8.97
C LEU A 77 39.07 -33.04 -9.32
N LEU A 78 38.24 -33.79 -10.06
CA LEU A 78 36.84 -33.47 -10.29
C LEU A 78 36.01 -34.70 -9.93
N LEU A 79 35.07 -34.51 -9.02
CA LEU A 79 34.18 -35.55 -8.51
C LEU A 79 32.73 -35.25 -8.90
N PHE A 80 32.02 -36.28 -9.33
CA PHE A 80 30.58 -36.28 -9.52
C PHE A 80 29.97 -37.32 -8.58
N ARG A 81 29.20 -36.87 -7.58
CA ARG A 81 28.66 -37.74 -6.51
C ARG A 81 29.73 -38.67 -5.88
N GLY A 82 30.98 -38.19 -5.79
CA GLY A 82 32.12 -38.94 -5.24
C GLY A 82 32.89 -39.80 -6.24
N TYR A 83 32.44 -39.94 -7.49
CA TYR A 83 33.13 -40.68 -8.54
C TYR A 83 34.11 -39.79 -9.30
N THR A 84 35.29 -40.34 -9.64
CA THR A 84 36.30 -39.63 -10.45
C THR A 84 35.94 -39.67 -11.94
N LEU A 85 36.52 -38.73 -12.71
CA LEU A 85 36.39 -38.73 -14.18
C LEU A 85 36.84 -40.04 -14.83
N SER A 86 37.89 -40.68 -14.29
CA SER A 86 38.39 -41.97 -14.81
C SER A 86 37.39 -43.10 -14.63
N GLN A 87 36.67 -43.14 -13.50
CA GLN A 87 35.62 -44.13 -13.25
C GLN A 87 34.40 -43.93 -14.15
N LEU A 88 34.13 -42.69 -14.54
CA LEU A 88 32.96 -42.32 -15.34
C LEU A 88 33.25 -42.21 -16.84
N TRP A 89 34.49 -42.45 -17.27
CA TRP A 89 34.94 -42.21 -18.65
C TRP A 89 34.10 -42.92 -19.71
N ASP A 90 33.66 -44.15 -19.40
CA ASP A 90 32.84 -44.98 -20.28
C ASP A 90 31.34 -44.87 -20.02
N SER A 91 30.88 -43.89 -19.24
CA SER A 91 29.45 -43.66 -18.99
C SER A 91 28.73 -43.02 -20.18
N ASP A 92 27.47 -43.38 -20.38
CA ASP A 92 26.56 -42.72 -21.32
C ASP A 92 25.88 -41.50 -20.67
N PHE A 93 25.14 -40.74 -21.48
CA PHE A 93 24.37 -39.60 -21.00
C PHE A 93 23.36 -39.99 -19.91
N GLU A 94 22.66 -41.11 -20.11
CA GLU A 94 21.67 -41.64 -19.18
C GLU A 94 22.32 -42.06 -17.85
N ASP A 95 23.54 -42.58 -17.89
CA ASP A 95 24.29 -42.97 -16.70
C ASP A 95 24.60 -41.73 -15.83
N MET A 96 25.10 -40.67 -16.47
CA MET A 96 25.39 -39.41 -15.78
C MET A 96 24.14 -38.68 -15.33
N LEU A 97 23.08 -38.67 -16.14
CA LEU A 97 21.81 -38.08 -15.74
C LEU A 97 21.25 -38.79 -14.51
N HIS A 98 21.28 -40.12 -14.51
CA HIS A 98 20.81 -40.91 -13.38
C HIS A 98 21.64 -40.63 -12.11
N LEU A 99 22.98 -40.65 -12.24
CA LEU A 99 23.91 -40.39 -11.15
C LEU A 99 23.71 -39.00 -10.54
N LEU A 100 23.70 -37.95 -11.35
CA LEU A 100 23.68 -36.59 -10.83
C LEU A 100 22.31 -36.20 -10.26
N VAL A 101 21.21 -36.55 -10.94
CA VAL A 101 19.85 -36.16 -10.52
C VAL A 101 19.36 -36.99 -9.34
N TRP A 102 19.56 -38.32 -9.37
CA TRP A 102 19.03 -39.23 -8.34
C TRP A 102 20.10 -39.73 -7.35
N GLY A 103 21.38 -39.42 -7.57
CA GLY A 103 22.45 -39.66 -6.59
C GLY A 103 23.06 -41.07 -6.62
N THR A 104 22.62 -41.94 -7.54
CA THR A 104 23.08 -43.33 -7.64
C THR A 104 23.43 -43.70 -9.08
N TYR A 105 24.48 -44.50 -9.28
CA TYR A 105 24.80 -45.03 -10.61
C TYR A 105 23.72 -46.05 -11.03
N PRO A 106 23.19 -46.01 -12.26
CA PRO A 106 22.03 -46.83 -12.62
C PRO A 106 22.40 -48.31 -12.81
N THR A 107 21.43 -49.17 -12.51
CA THR A 107 21.40 -50.54 -13.04
C THR A 107 21.06 -50.54 -14.53
N ILE A 108 21.35 -51.64 -15.22
CA ILE A 108 21.02 -51.82 -16.66
C ILE A 108 19.53 -51.55 -16.92
N GLN A 109 18.65 -52.01 -16.02
CA GLN A 109 17.21 -51.81 -16.17
C GLN A 109 16.82 -50.33 -15.98
N GLN A 110 17.34 -49.67 -14.94
CA GLN A 110 17.10 -48.24 -14.72
C GLN A 110 17.58 -47.38 -15.89
N LYS A 111 18.74 -47.71 -16.47
CA LYS A 111 19.27 -47.04 -17.68
C LYS A 111 18.30 -47.18 -18.86
N LYS A 112 17.85 -48.41 -19.15
CA LYS A 112 16.88 -48.68 -20.23
C LYS A 112 15.56 -47.95 -20.02
N ASP A 113 15.04 -47.97 -18.79
CA ASP A 113 13.78 -47.29 -18.45
C ASP A 113 13.91 -45.76 -18.55
N LEU A 114 15.05 -45.20 -18.15
CA LEU A 114 15.33 -43.76 -18.30
C LEU A 114 15.44 -43.37 -19.77
N ASN A 115 16.16 -44.13 -20.59
CA ASN A 115 16.25 -43.90 -22.04
C ASN A 115 14.87 -43.95 -22.72
N ARG A 116 14.04 -44.94 -22.37
CA ARG A 116 12.64 -45.04 -22.87
C ARG A 116 11.84 -43.80 -22.48
N LYS A 117 11.83 -43.43 -21.19
CA LYS A 117 11.10 -42.24 -20.70
C LYS A 117 11.55 -40.94 -21.38
N LEU A 118 12.85 -40.75 -21.57
CA LEU A 118 13.38 -39.59 -22.28
C LEU A 118 12.87 -39.56 -23.72
N THR A 119 12.96 -40.68 -24.43
CA THR A 119 12.52 -40.78 -25.83
C THR A 119 11.02 -40.57 -25.97
N ASP A 120 10.20 -41.12 -25.07
CA ASP A 120 8.75 -40.91 -25.05
C ASP A 120 8.41 -39.42 -24.89
N GLN A 121 9.12 -38.72 -24.00
CA GLN A 121 8.96 -37.28 -23.82
C GLN A 121 9.45 -36.46 -25.02
N MET A 122 10.48 -36.93 -25.74
CA MET A 122 10.91 -36.29 -26.99
C MET A 122 9.85 -36.42 -28.08
N LEU A 123 9.25 -37.60 -28.23
CA LEU A 123 8.16 -37.85 -29.18
C LEU A 123 6.89 -37.05 -28.84
N ALA A 124 6.69 -36.70 -27.57
CA ALA A 124 5.56 -35.91 -27.10
C ALA A 124 5.70 -34.39 -27.32
N VAL A 125 6.82 -33.90 -27.90
CA VAL A 125 6.98 -32.47 -28.17
C VAL A 125 5.97 -32.01 -29.24
N PRO A 126 5.11 -31.01 -28.95
CA PRO A 126 4.03 -30.64 -29.87
C PRO A 126 4.50 -29.96 -31.16
N ASP A 127 3.73 -30.14 -32.24
CA ASP A 127 3.94 -29.50 -33.55
C ASP A 127 3.94 -27.96 -33.51
N SER A 128 3.33 -27.35 -32.48
CA SER A 128 3.41 -25.89 -32.28
C SER A 128 4.86 -25.43 -32.11
N VAL A 129 5.71 -26.21 -31.42
CA VAL A 129 7.14 -25.90 -31.26
C VAL A 129 7.86 -25.95 -32.60
N HIS A 130 7.57 -26.98 -33.41
CA HIS A 130 8.11 -27.11 -34.77
C HIS A 130 7.72 -25.91 -35.64
N ARG A 131 6.44 -25.51 -35.61
CA ARG A 131 5.94 -24.35 -36.38
C ARG A 131 6.56 -23.03 -35.92
N THR A 132 6.73 -22.83 -34.62
CA THR A 132 7.36 -21.61 -34.08
C THR A 132 8.79 -21.46 -34.57
N ILE A 133 9.60 -22.53 -34.50
CA ILE A 133 11.00 -22.47 -34.96
C ILE A 133 11.06 -22.28 -36.48
N ARG A 134 10.25 -23.03 -37.25
CA ARG A 134 10.21 -22.93 -38.72
C ARG A 134 9.68 -21.60 -39.24
N GLY A 135 8.84 -20.91 -38.47
CA GLY A 135 8.30 -19.60 -38.80
C GLY A 135 9.33 -18.47 -38.72
N LEU A 136 10.48 -18.70 -38.07
CA LEU A 136 11.56 -17.73 -37.96
C LEU A 136 12.60 -17.90 -39.09
N PRO A 137 13.32 -16.84 -39.50
CA PRO A 137 14.32 -16.93 -40.55
C PRO A 137 15.41 -17.97 -40.26
N ARG A 138 15.88 -18.70 -41.29
CA ARG A 138 16.99 -19.66 -41.15
C ARG A 138 18.31 -19.01 -40.76
N THR A 139 18.47 -17.72 -41.06
CA THR A 139 19.65 -16.91 -40.72
C THR A 139 19.65 -16.41 -39.28
N THR A 140 18.55 -16.63 -38.52
CA THR A 140 18.47 -16.21 -37.12
C THR A 140 19.54 -16.92 -36.29
N SER A 141 20.15 -16.18 -35.36
CA SER A 141 21.10 -16.74 -34.40
C SER A 141 20.45 -17.86 -33.59
N PRO A 142 21.19 -18.91 -33.17
CA PRO A 142 20.66 -20.00 -32.37
C PRO A 142 19.96 -19.58 -31.09
N LEU A 143 20.44 -18.55 -30.39
CA LEU A 143 19.89 -18.13 -29.09
C LEU A 143 18.38 -17.79 -29.19
N PRO A 144 17.93 -16.82 -30.01
CA PRO A 144 16.51 -16.54 -30.19
C PRO A 144 15.66 -17.75 -30.57
N LEU A 145 16.18 -18.65 -31.43
CA LEU A 145 15.45 -19.83 -31.88
C LEU A 145 15.22 -20.83 -30.73
N ILE A 146 16.24 -21.06 -29.89
CA ILE A 146 16.14 -21.93 -28.72
C ILE A 146 15.16 -21.33 -27.69
N LEU A 147 15.25 -20.02 -27.42
CA LEU A 147 14.34 -19.33 -26.49
C LEU A 147 12.89 -19.36 -26.98
N ALA A 148 12.65 -19.16 -28.27
CA ALA A 148 11.34 -19.27 -28.88
C ALA A 148 10.78 -20.70 -28.79
N GLY A 149 11.61 -21.71 -29.06
CA GLY A 149 11.24 -23.13 -28.92
C GLY A 149 10.84 -23.50 -27.49
N LEU A 150 11.65 -23.09 -26.49
CA LEU A 150 11.36 -23.37 -25.08
C LEU A 150 10.10 -22.64 -24.59
N SER A 151 9.92 -21.38 -25.01
CA SER A 151 8.73 -20.60 -24.66
C SER A 151 7.47 -21.19 -25.30
N ALA A 152 7.55 -21.64 -26.56
CA ALA A 152 6.45 -22.33 -27.24
C ALA A 152 6.10 -23.66 -26.56
N TYR A 153 7.11 -24.42 -26.11
CA TYR A 153 6.89 -25.66 -25.40
C TYR A 153 6.22 -25.42 -24.04
N LEU A 154 6.68 -24.44 -23.27
CA LEU A 154 6.08 -24.04 -21.99
C LEU A 154 4.63 -23.55 -22.17
N ALA A 155 4.34 -22.80 -23.24
CA ALA A 155 2.99 -22.34 -23.57
C ALA A 155 2.00 -23.49 -23.82
N CYS A 156 2.48 -24.67 -24.22
CA CYS A 156 1.66 -25.87 -24.38
C CYS A 156 1.45 -26.65 -23.07
N LEU A 157 2.02 -26.18 -21.95
CA LEU A 157 2.00 -26.87 -20.66
C LEU A 157 1.56 -25.93 -19.50
N PRO A 158 0.39 -25.27 -19.59
CA PRO A 158 -0.03 -24.26 -18.61
C PRO A 158 -0.15 -24.82 -17.18
N ASP A 159 -0.56 -26.09 -17.03
CA ASP A 159 -0.71 -26.76 -15.73
C ASP A 159 0.61 -27.00 -14.99
N THR A 160 1.72 -26.69 -15.65
CA THR A 160 3.08 -26.89 -15.12
C THR A 160 3.68 -25.60 -14.57
N ILE A 161 2.95 -24.49 -14.67
CA ILE A 161 3.35 -23.15 -14.23
C ILE A 161 2.81 -22.90 -12.81
N PRO A 162 3.67 -22.83 -11.78
CA PRO A 162 3.24 -22.75 -10.38
C PRO A 162 2.34 -21.54 -10.07
N ALA A 163 2.61 -20.38 -10.69
CA ALA A 163 1.82 -19.17 -10.50
C ALA A 163 0.37 -19.28 -11.03
N SER A 164 0.12 -20.16 -12.01
CA SER A 164 -1.19 -20.37 -12.63
C SER A 164 -1.93 -21.58 -12.07
N THR A 165 -1.24 -22.47 -11.36
CA THR A 165 -1.81 -23.74 -10.89
C THR A 165 -1.72 -23.90 -9.38
N HIS A 166 -0.51 -24.02 -8.83
CA HIS A 166 -0.29 -24.19 -7.39
C HIS A 166 1.13 -23.74 -7.01
N ALA A 167 1.25 -22.83 -6.03
CA ALA A 167 2.52 -22.20 -5.68
C ALA A 167 3.63 -23.19 -5.26
N SER A 168 3.26 -24.32 -4.66
CA SER A 168 4.20 -25.38 -4.25
C SER A 168 4.15 -26.62 -5.16
N LEU A 169 3.82 -26.45 -6.45
CA LEU A 169 3.65 -27.56 -7.41
C LEU A 169 4.83 -28.56 -7.42
N TYR A 170 6.05 -28.04 -7.28
CA TYR A 170 7.29 -28.82 -7.27
C TYR A 170 7.93 -28.94 -5.88
N GLN A 171 7.80 -27.92 -5.03
CA GLN A 171 8.48 -27.89 -3.73
C GLN A 171 7.98 -29.01 -2.82
N GLY A 172 8.86 -29.94 -2.46
CA GLY A 172 8.51 -31.11 -1.65
C GLY A 172 7.66 -32.19 -2.36
N ASN A 173 7.43 -32.08 -3.68
CA ASN A 173 6.66 -33.04 -4.47
C ASN A 173 7.59 -33.82 -5.43
N LEU A 174 8.13 -34.94 -4.95
CA LEU A 174 9.13 -35.73 -5.66
C LEU A 174 8.65 -36.26 -7.03
N PRO A 175 7.44 -36.84 -7.18
CA PRO A 175 6.95 -37.29 -8.49
C PRO A 175 6.87 -36.18 -9.53
N ASN A 176 6.36 -35.00 -9.15
CA ASN A 176 6.25 -33.86 -10.07
C ASN A 176 7.62 -33.34 -10.50
N VAL A 177 8.56 -33.26 -9.54
CA VAL A 177 9.94 -32.83 -9.79
C VAL A 177 10.65 -33.79 -10.75
N ASP A 178 10.61 -35.09 -10.48
CA ASP A 178 11.29 -36.10 -11.30
C ASP A 178 10.72 -36.14 -12.73
N HIS A 179 9.39 -36.05 -12.87
CA HIS A 179 8.74 -35.98 -14.17
C HIS A 179 9.12 -34.70 -14.94
N ALA A 180 9.16 -33.55 -14.26
CA ALA A 180 9.53 -32.28 -14.87
C ALA A 180 10.99 -32.24 -15.32
N VAL A 181 11.91 -32.89 -14.60
CA VAL A 181 13.31 -33.04 -15.02
C VAL A 181 13.41 -33.81 -16.35
N ILE A 182 12.81 -35.00 -16.43
CA ILE A 182 12.87 -35.85 -17.64
C ILE A 182 12.28 -35.10 -18.84
N ARG A 183 11.10 -34.47 -18.65
CA ARG A 183 10.43 -33.70 -19.68
C ARG A 183 11.27 -32.53 -20.19
N THR A 184 11.92 -31.79 -19.29
CA THR A 184 12.74 -30.62 -19.64
C THR A 184 13.98 -31.02 -20.43
N VAL A 185 14.66 -32.11 -20.02
CA VAL A 185 15.82 -32.65 -20.75
C VAL A 185 15.42 -33.09 -22.16
N ALA A 186 14.34 -33.85 -22.28
CA ALA A 186 13.83 -34.33 -23.57
C ALA A 186 13.43 -33.17 -24.50
N ALA A 187 12.67 -32.20 -24.00
CA ALA A 187 12.23 -31.05 -24.77
C ALA A 187 13.40 -30.21 -25.30
N TYR A 188 14.42 -29.98 -24.47
CA TYR A 188 15.61 -29.26 -24.89
C TYR A 188 16.36 -30.00 -26.02
N GLY A 189 16.49 -31.32 -25.93
CA GLY A 189 17.11 -32.14 -26.98
C GLY A 189 16.41 -32.00 -28.33
N VAL A 190 15.08 -32.04 -28.35
CA VAL A 190 14.27 -31.85 -29.57
C VAL A 190 14.41 -30.44 -30.12
N ILE A 191 14.27 -29.42 -29.26
CA ILE A 191 14.39 -28.01 -29.65
C ILE A 191 15.78 -27.74 -30.24
N PHE A 192 16.84 -28.27 -29.64
CA PHE A 192 18.20 -28.16 -30.17
C PHE A 192 18.32 -28.78 -31.57
N GLY A 193 17.82 -30.01 -31.75
CA GLY A 193 17.82 -30.69 -33.04
C GLY A 193 17.04 -29.92 -34.11
N LEU A 194 15.85 -29.42 -33.76
CA LEU A 194 15.03 -28.58 -34.64
C LEU A 194 15.76 -27.31 -35.07
N VAL A 195 16.41 -26.61 -34.13
CA VAL A 195 17.15 -25.39 -34.44
C VAL A 195 18.31 -25.68 -35.38
N ASN A 196 19.12 -26.72 -35.11
CA ASN A 196 20.24 -27.05 -35.98
C ASN A 196 19.77 -27.44 -37.38
N SER A 197 18.74 -28.29 -37.47
CA SER A 197 18.17 -28.74 -38.75
C SER A 197 17.54 -27.60 -39.55
N HIS A 198 16.77 -26.73 -38.89
CA HIS A 198 16.16 -25.54 -39.52
C HIS A 198 17.21 -24.61 -40.12
N ARG A 199 18.28 -24.31 -39.38
CA ARG A 199 19.36 -23.43 -39.84
C ARG A 199 20.13 -24.03 -41.01
N LYS A 200 20.37 -25.35 -40.99
CA LYS A 200 21.01 -26.08 -42.09
C LYS A 200 20.08 -26.33 -43.28
N GLY A 201 18.78 -26.05 -43.14
CA GLY A 201 17.79 -26.28 -44.20
C GLY A 201 17.54 -27.76 -44.51
N ILE A 202 17.78 -28.64 -43.53
CA ILE A 202 17.57 -30.08 -43.64
C ILE A 202 16.29 -30.49 -42.91
N ASP A 203 15.69 -31.60 -43.32
CA ASP A 203 14.49 -32.14 -42.69
C ASP A 203 14.80 -32.74 -41.32
N PHE A 204 13.95 -32.42 -40.34
CA PHE A 204 14.05 -32.96 -39.00
C PHE A 204 13.64 -34.43 -38.97
N GLN A 205 14.51 -35.29 -38.43
CA GLN A 205 14.22 -36.72 -38.24
C GLN A 205 13.81 -36.97 -36.78
N PRO A 206 12.69 -37.67 -36.52
CA PRO A 206 12.23 -37.94 -35.16
C PRO A 206 13.16 -38.94 -34.42
N PRO A 207 13.17 -38.90 -33.08
CA PRO A 207 13.96 -39.84 -32.27
C PRO A 207 13.34 -41.26 -32.27
N SER A 208 14.14 -42.26 -31.90
CA SER A 208 13.73 -43.67 -31.77
C SER A 208 14.15 -44.27 -30.44
N GLN A 209 13.35 -45.18 -29.89
CA GLN A 209 13.65 -45.91 -28.65
C GLN A 209 14.81 -46.91 -28.79
N GLU A 210 15.20 -47.24 -30.03
CA GLU A 210 16.34 -48.12 -30.30
C GLU A 210 17.69 -47.40 -30.12
N ASN A 211 17.67 -46.08 -30.01
CA ASN A 211 18.86 -45.23 -29.96
C ASN A 211 19.11 -44.69 -28.54
N SER A 212 20.39 -44.47 -28.20
CA SER A 212 20.75 -43.70 -27.01
C SER A 212 20.34 -42.24 -27.14
N TYR A 213 20.29 -41.51 -26.02
CA TYR A 213 19.97 -40.07 -26.01
C TYR A 213 20.89 -39.27 -26.94
N CYS A 214 22.21 -39.50 -26.88
CA CYS A 214 23.17 -38.81 -27.75
C CYS A 214 23.01 -39.19 -29.24
N ALA A 215 22.69 -40.45 -29.54
CA ALA A 215 22.43 -40.88 -30.91
C ALA A 215 21.17 -40.21 -31.47
N ASN A 216 20.09 -40.14 -30.70
CA ASN A 216 18.88 -39.38 -31.07
C ASN A 216 19.18 -37.90 -31.27
N LEU A 217 20.03 -37.30 -30.43
CA LEU A 217 20.43 -35.90 -30.59
C LEU A 217 21.20 -35.66 -31.90
N PHE A 218 22.10 -36.57 -32.29
CA PHE A 218 22.81 -36.50 -33.58
C PHE A 218 21.83 -36.61 -34.76
N ILE A 219 20.88 -37.54 -34.69
CA ILE A 219 19.86 -37.75 -35.74
C ILE A 219 18.99 -36.50 -35.88
N MET A 220 18.42 -36.01 -34.78
CA MET A 220 17.56 -34.82 -34.77
C MET A 220 18.29 -33.55 -35.23
N ALA A 221 19.60 -33.45 -34.96
CA ALA A 221 20.45 -32.35 -35.42
C ALA A 221 21.01 -32.55 -36.84
N GLY A 222 20.73 -33.69 -37.50
CA GLY A 222 21.23 -34.00 -38.84
C GLY A 222 22.74 -34.15 -38.95
N LEU A 223 23.38 -34.64 -37.88
CA LEU A 223 24.80 -35.01 -37.84
C LEU A 223 24.99 -36.47 -38.25
N LEU A 224 24.60 -36.76 -39.49
CA LEU A 224 24.66 -38.10 -40.07
C LEU A 224 25.80 -38.20 -41.08
N ASP A 225 26.44 -39.36 -41.12
CA ASP A 225 27.35 -39.70 -42.20
C ASP A 225 26.58 -39.87 -43.52
N ARG A 226 27.12 -39.32 -44.61
CA ARG A 226 26.44 -39.24 -45.92
C ARG A 226 26.21 -40.62 -46.54
N HIS A 227 27.03 -41.61 -46.22
CA HIS A 227 26.96 -42.94 -46.84
C HIS A 227 26.07 -43.89 -46.03
N SER A 228 26.20 -43.87 -44.71
CA SER A 228 25.49 -44.79 -43.82
C SER A 228 24.14 -44.25 -43.32
N SER A 229 23.87 -42.94 -43.47
CA SER A 229 22.71 -42.25 -42.87
C SER A 229 22.58 -42.49 -41.35
N ARG A 230 23.71 -42.76 -40.69
CA ARG A 230 23.81 -43.00 -39.24
C ARG A 230 24.82 -42.03 -38.63
N PRO A 231 24.74 -41.76 -37.31
CA PRO A 231 25.78 -41.02 -36.62
C PRO A 231 27.15 -41.71 -36.78
N ASP A 232 28.19 -40.94 -37.06
CA ASP A 232 29.56 -41.44 -37.07
C ASP A 232 29.93 -41.95 -35.66
N PRO A 233 30.36 -43.22 -35.52
CA PRO A 233 30.59 -43.83 -34.21
C PRO A 233 31.72 -43.16 -33.42
N THR A 234 32.75 -42.66 -34.09
CA THR A 234 33.88 -41.96 -33.48
C THR A 234 33.43 -40.59 -32.96
N LYS A 235 32.71 -39.82 -33.78
CA LYS A 235 32.17 -38.50 -33.39
C LYS A 235 31.16 -38.63 -32.24
N LEU A 236 30.29 -39.63 -32.30
CA LEU A 236 29.32 -39.92 -31.24
C LEU A 236 30.03 -40.28 -29.92
N SER A 237 31.05 -41.13 -29.97
CA SER A 237 31.88 -41.48 -28.81
C SER A 237 32.61 -40.27 -28.22
N CYS A 238 33.16 -39.39 -29.07
CA CYS A 238 33.79 -38.14 -28.64
C CYS A 238 32.80 -37.18 -27.96
N PHE A 239 31.61 -37.00 -28.53
CA PHE A 239 30.56 -36.17 -27.93
C PHE A 239 30.12 -36.69 -26.57
N ARG A 240 29.93 -38.01 -26.44
CA ARG A 240 29.59 -38.68 -25.19
C ARG A 240 30.65 -38.47 -24.11
N ARG A 241 31.93 -38.72 -24.42
CA ARG A 241 33.04 -38.52 -23.47
C ARG A 241 33.16 -37.06 -23.05
N PHE A 242 32.99 -36.12 -23.98
CA PHE A 242 32.96 -34.70 -23.65
C PHE A 242 31.77 -34.34 -22.75
N ALA A 243 30.60 -34.97 -22.95
CA ALA A 243 29.44 -34.76 -22.09
C ALA A 243 29.72 -35.12 -20.63
N MET A 244 30.58 -36.11 -20.35
CA MET A 244 30.99 -36.45 -18.97
C MET A 244 31.73 -35.29 -18.31
N LEU A 245 32.60 -34.62 -19.05
CA LEU A 245 33.41 -33.49 -18.57
C LEU A 245 32.59 -32.21 -18.38
N ASN A 246 31.47 -32.10 -19.10
CA ASN A 246 30.63 -30.91 -19.13
C ASN A 246 29.27 -31.09 -18.44
N ALA A 247 28.98 -32.28 -17.92
CA ALA A 247 27.71 -32.65 -17.29
C ALA A 247 27.33 -31.68 -16.16
N ASP A 248 28.29 -31.35 -15.29
CA ASP A 248 28.13 -30.34 -14.25
C ASP A 248 29.45 -29.61 -13.97
N HIS A 249 29.36 -28.42 -13.39
CA HIS A 249 30.52 -27.65 -12.94
C HIS A 249 30.20 -26.80 -11.70
N GLY A 250 29.41 -27.37 -10.78
CA GLY A 250 28.96 -26.73 -9.55
C GLY A 250 28.18 -25.45 -9.82
N MET A 251 28.45 -24.41 -9.03
CA MET A 251 27.76 -23.12 -9.12
C MET A 251 28.24 -22.23 -10.29
N ALA A 252 28.48 -22.81 -11.46
CA ALA A 252 28.72 -22.08 -12.70
C ALA A 252 27.51 -21.17 -13.04
N LEU A 253 27.74 -20.13 -13.85
CA LEU A 253 26.74 -19.09 -14.13
C LEU A 253 25.42 -19.66 -14.67
N THR A 254 25.46 -20.69 -15.52
CA THR A 254 24.25 -21.38 -16.02
C THR A 254 23.41 -22.01 -14.92
N VAL A 255 24.04 -22.74 -13.99
CA VAL A 255 23.38 -23.34 -12.82
C VAL A 255 22.88 -22.25 -11.88
N PHE A 256 23.72 -21.26 -11.58
CA PHE A 256 23.33 -20.16 -10.71
C PHE A 256 22.14 -19.35 -11.26
N SER A 257 22.13 -19.02 -12.56
CA SER A 257 21.02 -18.32 -13.21
C SER A 257 19.72 -19.12 -13.15
N ALA A 258 19.81 -20.44 -13.38
CA ALA A 258 18.67 -21.34 -13.20
C ALA A 258 18.15 -21.30 -11.76
N LEU A 259 19.04 -21.37 -10.76
CA LEU A 259 18.65 -21.36 -9.34
C LEU A 259 18.12 -20.00 -8.86
N VAL A 260 18.65 -18.87 -9.36
CA VAL A 260 18.09 -17.53 -9.12
C VAL A 260 16.63 -17.52 -9.55
N THR A 261 16.35 -18.03 -10.74
CA THR A 261 14.99 -18.13 -11.27
C THR A 261 14.15 -19.14 -10.46
N ALA A 262 14.72 -20.31 -10.12
CA ALA A 262 14.06 -21.34 -9.33
C ALA A 262 13.70 -20.89 -7.90
N SER A 263 14.40 -19.88 -7.37
CA SER A 263 14.16 -19.39 -6.01
C SER A 263 12.82 -18.67 -5.80
N SER A 264 12.14 -18.31 -6.91
CA SER A 264 10.72 -17.91 -6.90
C SER A 264 9.74 -19.08 -7.03
N LEU A 265 10.24 -20.32 -6.91
CA LEU A 265 9.52 -21.59 -7.05
C LEU A 265 9.00 -21.88 -8.47
N THR A 266 9.64 -21.32 -9.50
CA THR A 266 9.20 -21.52 -10.90
C THR A 266 9.55 -22.89 -11.50
N ASP A 267 8.95 -23.20 -12.66
CA ASP A 267 9.13 -24.43 -13.40
C ASP A 267 10.55 -24.57 -14.03
N PRO A 268 11.02 -25.79 -14.30
CA PRO A 268 12.38 -26.01 -14.79
C PRO A 268 12.62 -25.52 -16.23
N ILE A 269 11.58 -25.34 -17.06
CA ILE A 269 11.72 -24.81 -18.43
C ILE A 269 12.00 -23.31 -18.36
N SER A 270 11.29 -22.57 -17.51
CA SER A 270 11.59 -21.17 -17.21
C SER A 270 13.01 -20.99 -16.64
N CYS A 271 13.44 -21.90 -15.76
CA CYS A 271 14.81 -21.91 -15.26
C CYS A 271 15.83 -22.17 -16.37
N LEU A 272 15.51 -23.06 -17.31
CA LEU A 272 16.37 -23.36 -18.46
C LEU A 272 16.45 -22.19 -19.43
N ILE A 273 15.37 -21.45 -19.68
CA ILE A 273 15.37 -20.21 -20.49
C ILE A 273 16.40 -19.21 -19.93
N SER A 274 16.40 -18.99 -18.61
CA SER A 274 17.38 -18.14 -17.93
C SER A 274 18.82 -18.67 -18.08
N ALA A 275 19.01 -19.99 -17.92
CA ALA A 275 20.32 -20.62 -18.10
C ALA A 275 20.84 -20.52 -19.54
N VAL A 276 19.98 -20.70 -20.56
CA VAL A 276 20.33 -20.55 -21.98
C VAL A 276 20.82 -19.13 -22.24
N ALA A 277 20.08 -18.11 -21.77
CA ALA A 277 20.47 -16.72 -21.95
C ALA A 277 21.84 -16.44 -21.30
N ALA A 278 22.07 -16.96 -20.09
CA ALA A 278 23.34 -16.83 -19.40
C ALA A 278 24.50 -17.59 -20.09
N ALA A 279 24.22 -18.74 -20.71
CA ALA A 279 25.20 -19.54 -21.43
C ALA A 279 25.81 -18.79 -22.62
N TYR A 280 24.97 -18.10 -23.40
CA TYR A 280 25.42 -17.37 -24.60
C TYR A 280 26.24 -16.11 -24.29
N GLY A 281 26.36 -15.71 -23.02
CA GLY A 281 27.23 -14.61 -22.61
C GLY A 281 28.72 -14.90 -22.93
N PRO A 282 29.50 -13.90 -23.40
CA PRO A 282 30.89 -14.09 -23.84
C PRO A 282 31.87 -14.41 -22.70
N LEU A 283 31.47 -14.20 -21.44
CA LEU A 283 32.25 -14.58 -20.25
C LEU A 283 31.89 -15.97 -19.72
N HIS A 284 31.06 -16.73 -20.46
CA HIS A 284 30.70 -18.11 -20.16
C HIS A 284 30.82 -18.97 -21.44
N PHE A 285 29.81 -19.75 -21.86
CA PHE A 285 29.94 -20.59 -23.07
C PHE A 285 30.10 -19.78 -24.35
N GLY A 286 29.57 -18.55 -24.42
CA GLY A 286 29.82 -17.62 -25.50
C GLY A 286 31.30 -17.28 -25.72
N ALA A 287 32.18 -17.56 -24.72
CA ALA A 287 33.62 -17.47 -24.89
C ALA A 287 34.13 -18.33 -26.04
N THR A 288 33.49 -19.45 -26.36
CA THR A 288 33.87 -20.31 -27.50
C THR A 288 33.68 -19.59 -28.83
N VAL A 289 32.57 -18.86 -29.00
CA VAL A 289 32.27 -18.06 -30.20
C VAL A 289 33.25 -16.88 -30.30
N SER A 290 33.51 -16.20 -29.17
CA SER A 290 34.48 -15.11 -29.12
C SER A 290 35.90 -15.58 -29.42
N ALA A 291 36.33 -16.71 -28.86
CA ALA A 291 37.63 -17.31 -29.10
C ALA A 291 37.83 -17.62 -30.59
N GLN A 292 36.84 -18.24 -31.25
CA GLN A 292 36.96 -18.54 -32.68
C GLN A 292 37.01 -17.29 -33.57
N ARG A 293 36.28 -16.23 -33.21
CA ARG A 293 36.41 -14.94 -33.88
C ARG A 293 37.83 -14.39 -33.72
N THR A 294 38.39 -14.43 -32.52
CA THR A 294 39.77 -13.99 -32.25
C THR A 294 40.79 -14.82 -33.03
N LEU A 295 40.64 -16.15 -33.10
CA LEU A 295 41.52 -17.01 -33.89
C LEU A 295 41.48 -16.65 -35.38
N ARG A 296 40.31 -16.30 -35.91
CA ARG A 296 40.16 -15.80 -37.29
C ARG A 296 40.85 -14.45 -37.50
N GLU A 297 40.76 -13.54 -36.54
CA GLU A 297 41.41 -12.22 -36.59
C GLU A 297 42.94 -12.32 -36.50
N ILE A 298 43.47 -13.26 -35.70
CA ILE A 298 44.90 -13.56 -35.63
C ILE A 298 45.39 -14.10 -36.98
N GLY A 299 44.65 -15.01 -37.60
CA GLY A 299 44.87 -15.47 -38.97
C GLY A 299 46.07 -16.41 -39.19
N SER A 300 47.21 -16.22 -38.52
CA SER A 300 48.39 -17.10 -38.61
C SER A 300 49.19 -17.19 -37.31
N THR A 301 50.00 -18.25 -37.18
CA THR A 301 50.84 -18.51 -35.99
C THR A 301 51.87 -17.41 -35.72
N ASP A 302 52.34 -16.72 -36.77
CA ASP A 302 53.38 -15.68 -36.66
C ASP A 302 52.88 -14.40 -35.97
N LYS A 303 51.57 -14.17 -35.95
CA LYS A 303 50.94 -13.01 -35.30
C LYS A 303 50.58 -13.26 -33.83
N VAL A 304 50.78 -14.48 -33.33
CA VAL A 304 50.49 -14.83 -31.93
C VAL A 304 51.27 -13.99 -30.92
N PRO A 305 52.59 -13.73 -31.08
CA PRO A 305 53.32 -12.88 -30.14
C PRO A 305 52.75 -11.45 -30.02
N GLU A 306 52.35 -10.85 -31.14
CA GLU A 306 51.72 -9.52 -31.15
C GLU A 306 50.37 -9.53 -30.41
N PHE A 307 49.58 -10.57 -30.62
CA PHE A 307 48.31 -10.76 -29.92
C PHE A 307 48.51 -10.92 -28.40
N ILE A 308 49.50 -11.71 -27.97
CA ILE A 308 49.83 -11.90 -26.55
C ILE A 308 50.25 -10.57 -25.90
N GLU A 309 51.07 -9.76 -26.58
CA GLU A 309 51.38 -8.41 -26.12
C GLU A 309 50.14 -7.51 -26.06
N GLY A 310 49.20 -7.65 -27.00
CA GLY A 310 47.88 -7.01 -26.94
C GLY A 310 47.08 -7.38 -25.69
N VAL A 311 47.11 -8.66 -25.29
CA VAL A 311 46.45 -9.16 -24.07
C VAL A 311 47.12 -8.61 -22.81
N LYS A 312 48.45 -8.61 -22.74
CA LYS A 312 49.22 -8.08 -21.59
C LYS A 312 48.93 -6.60 -21.33
N ASN A 313 48.79 -5.83 -22.41
CA ASN A 313 48.47 -4.40 -22.37
C ASN A 313 46.98 -4.10 -22.18
N GLY A 314 46.13 -5.12 -22.00
CA GLY A 314 44.70 -4.97 -21.76
C GLY A 314 43.87 -4.52 -22.98
N ARG A 315 44.47 -4.50 -24.19
CA ARG A 315 43.77 -4.17 -25.43
C ARG A 315 42.80 -5.29 -25.86
N MET A 316 43.11 -6.52 -25.47
CA MET A 316 42.36 -7.72 -25.83
C MET A 316 42.25 -8.67 -24.63
N LYS A 317 41.26 -9.57 -24.66
CA LYS A 317 41.15 -10.68 -23.70
C LYS A 317 41.50 -12.00 -24.36
N LEU A 318 42.25 -12.83 -23.65
CA LEU A 318 42.49 -14.22 -24.05
C LEU A 318 41.36 -15.11 -23.53
N PHE A 319 40.37 -15.38 -24.40
CA PHE A 319 39.28 -16.29 -24.07
C PHE A 319 39.78 -17.74 -23.93
N GLY A 320 39.27 -18.48 -22.94
CA GLY A 320 39.70 -19.84 -22.63
C GLY A 320 40.94 -19.94 -21.72
N TYR A 321 41.49 -18.81 -21.26
CA TYR A 321 42.58 -18.79 -20.27
C TYR A 321 42.15 -18.21 -18.94
N GLY A 322 42.63 -18.84 -17.87
CA GLY A 322 42.24 -18.54 -16.50
C GLY A 322 40.87 -19.11 -16.14
N HIS A 323 40.67 -19.35 -14.85
CA HIS A 323 39.41 -19.85 -14.33
C HIS A 323 39.13 -19.28 -12.94
N ARG A 324 37.85 -19.12 -12.61
CA ARG A 324 37.42 -18.60 -11.31
C ARG A 324 37.77 -19.55 -10.16
N SER A 325 37.49 -20.84 -10.35
CA SER A 325 37.69 -21.90 -9.35
C SER A 325 39.01 -22.68 -9.48
N TYR A 326 39.70 -22.61 -10.63
CA TYR A 326 40.98 -23.31 -10.84
C TYR A 326 42.08 -22.25 -10.88
N LYS A 327 43.04 -22.33 -9.95
CA LYS A 327 44.28 -21.55 -9.99
C LYS A 327 45.44 -22.31 -10.65
N GLY A 328 45.23 -23.59 -10.96
CA GLY A 328 46.11 -24.45 -11.77
C GLY A 328 45.43 -24.91 -13.06
N LEU A 329 46.05 -25.86 -13.77
CA LEU A 329 45.48 -26.45 -14.98
C LEU A 329 44.13 -27.10 -14.68
N ASP A 330 43.12 -26.78 -15.49
CA ASP A 330 41.79 -27.38 -15.37
C ASP A 330 41.89 -28.91 -15.62
N PRO A 331 41.37 -29.75 -14.69
CA PRO A 331 41.49 -31.21 -14.78
C PRO A 331 40.84 -31.80 -16.04
N ARG A 332 39.98 -31.04 -16.73
CA ARG A 332 39.30 -31.47 -17.95
C ARG A 332 40.14 -31.25 -19.22
N VAL A 333 41.16 -30.40 -19.20
CA VAL A 333 41.95 -30.06 -20.40
C VAL A 333 42.64 -31.28 -20.99
N ARG A 334 43.36 -32.06 -20.18
CA ARG A 334 44.05 -33.28 -20.66
C ARG A 334 43.08 -34.32 -21.24
N PRO A 335 41.95 -34.65 -20.58
CA PRO A 335 40.90 -35.46 -21.18
C PRO A 335 40.37 -34.92 -22.52
N ILE A 336 40.16 -33.61 -22.65
CA ILE A 336 39.70 -32.99 -23.91
C ILE A 336 40.75 -33.15 -25.00
N GLN A 337 42.03 -32.91 -24.70
CA GLN A 337 43.13 -33.14 -25.65
C GLN A 337 43.20 -34.61 -26.08
N SER A 338 42.89 -35.56 -25.19
CA SER A 338 42.78 -36.97 -25.55
C SER A 338 41.63 -37.24 -26.52
N ILE A 339 40.48 -36.56 -26.36
CA ILE A 339 39.34 -36.68 -27.28
C ILE A 339 39.70 -36.12 -28.67
N LEU A 340 40.45 -35.01 -28.71
CA LEU A 340 40.86 -34.38 -29.97
C LEU A 340 41.75 -35.30 -30.83
N LYS A 341 42.54 -36.20 -30.22
CA LYS A 341 43.39 -37.16 -30.95
C LYS A 341 42.59 -38.19 -31.75
N ASP A 342 41.35 -38.46 -31.36
CA ASP A 342 40.47 -39.41 -32.05
C ASP A 342 39.72 -38.76 -33.23
N LEU A 343 39.86 -37.44 -33.42
CA LEU A 343 39.17 -36.66 -34.44
C LEU A 343 40.17 -36.20 -35.50
N ASP A 344 39.77 -36.22 -36.78
CA ASP A 344 40.60 -35.68 -37.86
C ASP A 344 40.61 -34.15 -37.83
N LEU A 345 41.72 -33.59 -37.37
CA LEU A 345 41.97 -32.16 -37.21
C LEU A 345 43.18 -31.68 -38.02
N SER A 346 43.73 -32.54 -38.88
CA SER A 346 44.98 -32.32 -39.62
C SER A 346 44.98 -31.05 -40.48
N SER A 347 43.80 -30.60 -40.94
CA SER A 347 43.59 -29.42 -41.77
C SER A 347 43.12 -28.16 -41.01
N ASN A 348 42.99 -28.22 -39.67
CA ASN A 348 42.44 -27.10 -38.89
C ASN A 348 43.53 -26.11 -38.45
N ASP A 349 43.73 -25.05 -39.23
CA ASP A 349 44.75 -24.02 -38.93
C ASP A 349 44.48 -23.25 -37.63
N TYR A 350 43.22 -23.16 -37.16
CA TYR A 350 42.90 -22.52 -35.89
C TYR A 350 43.39 -23.32 -34.68
N LEU A 351 43.48 -24.65 -34.79
CA LEU A 351 44.06 -25.48 -33.73
C LEU A 351 45.56 -25.20 -33.59
N LYS A 352 46.29 -25.09 -34.71
CA LYS A 352 47.73 -24.74 -34.70
C LYS A 352 47.99 -23.37 -34.06
N ILE A 353 47.14 -22.38 -34.36
CA ILE A 353 47.21 -21.06 -33.73
C ILE A 353 46.95 -21.18 -32.21
N THR A 354 45.98 -22.00 -31.80
CA THR A 354 45.66 -22.24 -30.40
C THR A 354 46.80 -22.90 -29.64
N GLU A 355 47.44 -23.93 -30.22
CA GLU A 355 48.62 -24.58 -29.66
C GLU A 355 49.80 -23.61 -29.54
N ARG A 356 50.01 -22.75 -30.55
CA ARG A 356 51.03 -21.71 -30.50
C ARG A 356 50.74 -20.65 -29.41
N ILE A 357 49.47 -20.29 -29.21
CA ILE A 357 49.05 -19.42 -28.11
C ILE A 357 49.37 -20.08 -26.76
N GLU A 358 49.08 -21.37 -26.59
CA GLU A 358 49.39 -22.10 -25.35
C GLU A 358 50.90 -22.11 -25.08
N GLU A 359 51.70 -22.44 -26.09
CA GLU A 359 53.16 -22.47 -26.00
C GLU A 359 53.73 -21.12 -25.56
N VAL A 360 53.33 -20.03 -26.22
CA VAL A 360 53.81 -18.68 -25.90
C VAL A 360 53.31 -18.21 -24.53
N ALA A 361 52.02 -18.40 -24.23
CA ALA A 361 51.45 -17.95 -22.96
C ALA A 361 51.97 -18.73 -21.76
N SER A 362 52.19 -20.05 -21.88
CA SER A 362 52.74 -20.86 -20.79
C SER A 362 54.20 -20.53 -20.47
N ALA A 363 54.96 -20.07 -21.46
CA ALA A 363 56.35 -19.62 -21.29
C ALA A 363 56.47 -18.19 -20.75
N ASP A 364 55.45 -17.34 -20.87
CA ASP A 364 55.50 -15.92 -20.48
C ASP A 364 55.24 -15.70 -18.96
N ASP A 365 56.07 -14.87 -18.33
CA ASP A 365 56.02 -14.59 -16.88
C ASP A 365 54.69 -13.94 -16.43
N TYR A 366 54.03 -13.16 -17.31
CA TYR A 366 52.75 -12.52 -17.01
C TYR A 366 51.67 -13.54 -16.68
N PHE A 367 51.58 -14.63 -17.45
CA PHE A 367 50.56 -15.65 -17.28
C PHE A 367 50.92 -16.59 -16.11
N ARG A 368 52.21 -16.96 -15.98
CA ARG A 368 52.69 -17.81 -14.88
C ARG A 368 52.49 -17.15 -13.52
N HIS A 369 52.91 -15.90 -13.35
CA HIS A 369 52.76 -15.18 -12.08
C HIS A 369 51.28 -14.95 -11.69
N ARG A 370 50.39 -14.83 -12.68
CA ARG A 370 48.93 -14.65 -12.45
C ARG A 370 48.17 -15.97 -12.34
N GLY A 371 48.82 -17.12 -12.49
CA GLY A 371 48.17 -18.44 -12.48
C GLY A 371 47.13 -18.61 -13.59
N LEU A 372 47.41 -18.07 -14.79
CA LEU A 372 46.50 -18.14 -15.94
C LEU A 372 46.86 -19.35 -16.80
N TYR A 373 46.02 -20.38 -16.74
CA TYR A 373 46.19 -21.63 -17.48
C TYR A 373 45.03 -21.86 -18.47
N PRO A 374 45.20 -22.71 -19.50
CA PRO A 374 44.08 -23.15 -20.33
C PRO A 374 42.98 -23.76 -19.47
N ASN A 375 41.73 -23.43 -19.79
CA ASN A 375 40.55 -24.07 -19.25
C ASN A 375 39.88 -24.97 -20.30
N ALA A 376 38.84 -25.70 -19.89
CA ALA A 376 38.14 -26.63 -20.79
C ALA A 376 37.59 -25.99 -22.09
N ASP A 377 37.23 -24.71 -22.08
CA ASP A 377 36.63 -24.04 -23.24
C ASP A 377 37.67 -23.75 -24.33
N PHE A 378 38.95 -23.61 -23.94
CA PHE A 378 40.07 -23.34 -24.85
C PHE A 378 40.20 -24.42 -25.94
N TYR A 379 40.15 -25.69 -25.53
CA TYR A 379 40.17 -26.84 -26.45
C TYR A 379 38.78 -27.38 -26.78
N GLY A 380 37.79 -27.18 -25.91
CA GLY A 380 36.47 -27.80 -26.05
C GLY A 380 35.74 -27.39 -27.32
N ASN A 381 35.94 -26.16 -27.80
CA ASN A 381 35.30 -25.69 -29.03
C ASN A 381 35.72 -26.53 -30.27
N PHE A 382 36.95 -27.06 -30.30
CA PHE A 382 37.45 -27.88 -31.41
C PHE A 382 36.80 -29.25 -31.47
N VAL A 383 36.36 -29.79 -30.32
CA VAL A 383 35.61 -31.04 -30.28
C VAL A 383 34.27 -30.86 -31.01
N PHE A 384 33.55 -29.77 -30.73
CA PHE A 384 32.25 -29.52 -31.37
C PHE A 384 32.37 -29.19 -32.86
N THR A 385 33.38 -28.40 -33.28
CA THR A 385 33.57 -28.11 -34.72
C THR A 385 33.98 -29.34 -35.51
N ALA A 386 34.85 -30.21 -34.96
CA ALA A 386 35.22 -31.48 -35.59
C ALA A 386 34.03 -32.44 -35.73
N ILE A 387 33.11 -32.43 -34.76
CA ILE A 387 31.87 -33.19 -34.86
C ILE A 387 31.00 -32.67 -36.03
N GLY A 388 30.99 -31.36 -36.27
CA GLY A 388 30.28 -30.73 -37.38
C GLY A 388 29.25 -29.67 -36.95
N PHE A 389 29.39 -29.14 -35.74
CA PHE A 389 28.60 -27.99 -35.28
C PHE A 389 29.22 -26.68 -35.78
N ASP A 390 28.35 -25.78 -36.22
CA ASP A 390 28.76 -24.42 -36.55
C ASP A 390 29.16 -23.66 -35.27
N PRO A 391 30.15 -22.75 -35.34
CA PRO A 391 30.66 -22.02 -34.19
C PRO A 391 29.61 -21.42 -33.26
N ASP A 392 28.59 -20.81 -33.85
CA ASP A 392 27.59 -20.03 -33.13
C ASP A 392 26.51 -20.87 -32.42
N ILE A 393 26.37 -22.16 -32.75
CA ILE A 393 25.48 -23.08 -32.04
C ILE A 393 26.17 -23.87 -30.92
N ILE A 394 27.51 -23.81 -30.84
CA ILE A 394 28.31 -24.51 -29.81
C ILE A 394 27.81 -24.22 -28.38
N PRO A 395 27.47 -22.97 -27.98
CA PRO A 395 26.94 -22.73 -26.65
C PRO A 395 25.66 -23.53 -26.34
N ALA A 396 24.76 -23.69 -27.32
CA ALA A 396 23.59 -24.55 -27.16
C ALA A 396 23.97 -26.04 -27.13
N ALA A 397 24.92 -26.48 -27.98
CA ALA A 397 25.38 -27.87 -27.97
C ALA A 397 26.01 -28.25 -26.63
N MET A 398 26.83 -27.37 -26.04
CA MET A 398 27.36 -27.55 -24.67
C MET A 398 26.25 -27.62 -23.63
N LEU A 399 25.18 -26.82 -23.79
CA LEU A 399 24.06 -26.83 -22.86
C LEU A 399 23.27 -28.16 -22.91
N THR A 400 23.25 -28.87 -24.05
CA THR A 400 22.62 -30.22 -24.13
C THR A 400 23.24 -31.22 -23.17
N GLN A 401 24.46 -30.96 -22.73
CA GLN A 401 25.20 -31.77 -21.76
C GLN A 401 25.11 -31.13 -20.36
N ARG A 402 25.30 -29.81 -20.25
CA ARG A 402 25.21 -29.08 -18.97
C ARG A 402 23.82 -29.11 -18.33
N ILE A 403 22.78 -29.40 -19.11
CA ILE A 403 21.41 -29.57 -18.61
C ILE A 403 21.32 -30.63 -17.51
N ILE A 404 22.22 -31.64 -17.50
CA ILE A 404 22.28 -32.64 -16.43
C ILE A 404 22.50 -31.96 -15.07
N GLY A 405 23.56 -31.16 -14.95
CA GLY A 405 23.89 -30.41 -13.73
C GLY A 405 22.80 -29.40 -13.36
N ILE A 406 22.27 -28.66 -14.35
CA ILE A 406 21.18 -27.68 -14.11
C ILE A 406 19.96 -28.37 -13.49
N MET A 407 19.53 -29.51 -14.04
CA MET A 407 18.38 -30.25 -13.51
C MET A 407 18.67 -30.92 -12.17
N ALA A 408 19.88 -31.43 -11.97
CA ALA A 408 20.29 -32.01 -10.69
C ALA A 408 20.24 -30.95 -9.57
N HIS A 409 20.79 -29.77 -9.81
CA HIS A 409 20.76 -28.66 -8.86
C HIS A 409 19.36 -28.10 -8.65
N TRP A 410 18.55 -27.96 -9.70
CA TRP A 410 17.15 -27.54 -9.58
C TRP A 410 16.34 -28.52 -8.70
N ARG A 411 16.51 -29.82 -8.92
CA ARG A 411 15.89 -30.86 -8.10
C ARG A 411 16.36 -30.78 -6.64
N GLU A 412 17.66 -30.70 -6.39
CA GLU A 412 18.23 -30.56 -5.04
C GLU A 412 17.64 -29.33 -4.32
N TYR A 413 17.50 -28.21 -5.03
CA TYR A 413 16.95 -26.97 -4.51
C TYR A 413 15.45 -27.05 -4.16
N MET A 414 14.65 -27.70 -5.02
CA MET A 414 13.21 -27.90 -4.77
C MET A 414 12.94 -28.84 -3.59
N LEU A 415 13.81 -29.83 -3.38
CA LEU A 415 13.72 -30.76 -2.25
C LEU A 415 14.23 -30.15 -0.94
N ALA A 416 15.27 -29.31 -1.00
CA ALA A 416 15.83 -28.62 0.16
C ALA A 416 14.99 -27.43 0.66
N ARG A 417 13.85 -27.12 0.00
CA ARG A 417 13.02 -25.93 0.26
C ARG A 417 13.86 -24.64 0.23
N GLY A 418 14.60 -24.43 -0.85
CA GLY A 418 15.47 -23.28 -1.03
C GLY A 418 14.76 -21.93 -0.83
N LYS A 419 15.51 -20.93 -0.35
CA LYS A 419 15.01 -19.56 -0.07
C LYS A 419 15.24 -18.62 -1.24
N LEU A 420 14.32 -17.68 -1.45
CA LEU A 420 14.41 -16.63 -2.47
C LEU A 420 15.79 -15.94 -2.49
N PHE A 421 16.45 -15.90 -3.65
CA PHE A 421 17.67 -15.12 -3.84
C PHE A 421 17.32 -13.64 -4.00
N ARG A 422 17.58 -12.84 -2.94
CA ARG A 422 17.27 -11.41 -2.89
C ARG A 422 18.42 -10.60 -2.27
N PRO A 423 19.52 -10.33 -3.01
CA PRO A 423 20.65 -9.57 -2.51
C PRO A 423 20.32 -8.07 -2.33
N SER A 424 21.04 -7.41 -1.42
CA SER A 424 21.04 -5.93 -1.31
C SER A 424 22.17 -5.32 -2.15
N HIS A 425 22.14 -4.01 -2.38
CA HIS A 425 23.22 -3.26 -3.03
C HIS A 425 23.74 -2.12 -2.14
N ILE A 426 24.93 -1.58 -2.48
CA ILE A 426 25.44 -0.33 -1.94
C ILE A 426 25.08 0.76 -2.95
N TYR A 427 24.36 1.78 -2.50
CA TYR A 427 24.07 2.97 -3.30
C TYR A 427 25.26 3.94 -3.18
N THR A 428 25.85 4.34 -4.30
CA THR A 428 27.11 5.13 -4.33
C THR A 428 26.97 6.52 -4.96
N ASP A 429 25.79 6.87 -5.47
CA ASP A 429 25.58 8.19 -6.07
C ASP A 429 25.40 9.25 -4.98
N GLY A 430 26.17 10.32 -5.09
CA GLY A 430 25.91 11.55 -4.36
C GLY A 430 24.60 12.19 -4.83
N SER A 431 24.03 13.05 -3.98
CA SER A 431 22.84 13.86 -4.27
C SER A 431 22.78 14.33 -5.73
N SER A 432 21.71 13.94 -6.44
CA SER A 432 21.47 14.32 -7.83
C SER A 432 21.65 15.82 -8.02
N THR A 433 22.56 16.21 -8.92
CA THR A 433 22.76 17.58 -9.39
C THR A 433 22.07 17.86 -10.73
N GLU A 434 21.30 16.90 -11.25
CA GLU A 434 20.70 16.99 -12.58
C GLU A 434 19.41 17.84 -12.53
N ILE A 435 19.53 19.08 -13.01
CA ILE A 435 18.41 20.02 -13.15
C ILE A 435 17.98 20.04 -14.61
N THR A 436 17.34 18.98 -15.11
CA THR A 436 16.63 19.05 -16.40
C THR A 436 15.18 19.47 -16.17
N PRO A 437 14.53 20.19 -17.12
CA PRO A 437 13.11 20.51 -17.02
C PRO A 437 12.19 19.28 -16.96
N LEU A 438 12.65 18.12 -17.48
CA LEU A 438 11.98 16.82 -17.38
C LEU A 438 12.17 16.16 -16.00
N LEU A 439 13.29 16.46 -15.34
CA LEU A 439 13.57 16.21 -13.93
C LEU A 439 13.26 17.44 -13.08
N GLN A 440 12.32 18.30 -13.52
CA GLN A 440 11.65 19.13 -12.54
C GLN A 440 11.12 18.14 -11.52
N SER A 441 11.66 18.24 -10.30
CA SER A 441 11.10 17.61 -9.12
C SER A 441 9.69 18.18 -8.98
N HIS A 442 8.76 17.62 -9.75
CA HIS A 442 7.37 17.68 -9.43
C HIS A 442 7.24 16.73 -8.24
N PRO A 443 6.86 17.22 -7.05
CA PRO A 443 6.26 16.35 -6.06
C PRO A 443 4.96 15.83 -6.70
N GLY A 444 5.11 14.73 -7.44
CA GLY A 444 4.11 14.23 -8.36
C GLY A 444 3.01 13.55 -7.57
N LYS A 445 2.04 14.34 -7.11
CA LYS A 445 0.72 13.92 -6.62
C LYS A 445 0.29 12.62 -7.29
N GLU A 446 0.21 11.55 -6.51
CA GLU A 446 -0.48 10.33 -6.91
C GLU A 446 -1.86 10.71 -7.46
N ARG A 447 -2.26 10.09 -8.58
CA ARG A 447 -3.60 10.29 -9.12
C ARG A 447 -4.60 9.74 -8.10
N TYR A 448 -5.23 10.63 -7.35
CA TYR A 448 -6.24 10.33 -6.32
C TYR A 448 -7.34 9.34 -6.74
N SER A 449 -7.66 9.25 -8.04
CA SER A 449 -8.63 8.29 -8.55
C SER A 449 -8.20 7.71 -9.90
N VAL A 450 -8.36 6.40 -10.05
CA VAL A 450 -8.15 5.64 -11.30
C VAL A 450 -9.25 5.94 -12.34
N PHE A 451 -10.42 6.43 -11.92
CA PHE A 451 -11.54 6.75 -12.81
C PHE A 451 -11.29 8.01 -13.65
N SER A 452 -11.61 7.93 -14.93
CA SER A 452 -11.66 9.09 -15.84
C SER A 452 -12.73 10.10 -15.42
N ILE A 453 -12.60 11.36 -15.85
CA ILE A 453 -13.56 12.43 -15.54
C ILE A 453 -15.01 12.04 -15.90
N ARG A 454 -15.21 11.34 -17.02
CA ARG A 454 -16.55 10.87 -17.43
C ARG A 454 -17.10 9.81 -16.47
N GLN A 455 -16.26 8.87 -16.03
CA GLN A 455 -16.64 7.86 -15.06
C GLN A 455 -16.94 8.48 -13.68
N LYS A 456 -16.11 9.42 -13.22
CA LYS A 456 -16.36 10.18 -11.98
C LYS A 456 -17.73 10.86 -12.02
N ARG A 457 -18.02 11.61 -13.09
CA ARG A 457 -19.31 12.29 -13.27
C ARG A 457 -20.49 11.33 -13.25
N LEU A 458 -20.38 10.17 -13.91
CA LEU A 458 -21.45 9.17 -13.95
C LEU A 458 -21.69 8.53 -12.56
N ILE A 459 -20.62 8.22 -11.82
CA ILE A 459 -20.72 7.68 -10.46
C ILE A 459 -21.41 8.69 -9.54
N ILE A 460 -20.97 9.96 -9.58
CA ILE A 460 -21.56 11.03 -8.78
C ILE A 460 -23.03 11.28 -9.16
N LEU A 461 -23.35 11.28 -10.45
CA LEU A 461 -24.73 11.42 -10.91
C LEU A 461 -25.62 10.28 -10.40
N THR A 462 -25.12 9.05 -10.42
CA THR A 462 -25.84 7.87 -9.91
C THR A 462 -26.10 8.00 -8.41
N ALA A 463 -25.08 8.40 -7.65
CA ALA A 463 -25.19 8.64 -6.21
C ALA A 463 -26.17 9.78 -5.89
N ALA A 464 -26.15 10.88 -6.67
CA ALA A 464 -27.07 12.00 -6.53
C ALA A 464 -28.53 11.57 -6.78
N ILE A 465 -28.78 10.83 -7.86
CA ILE A 465 -30.12 10.28 -8.16
C ILE A 465 -30.58 9.38 -7.00
N ALA A 466 -29.70 8.50 -6.51
CA ALA A 466 -30.02 7.61 -5.40
C ALA A 466 -30.37 8.35 -4.10
N SER A 467 -29.69 9.46 -3.80
CA SER A 467 -29.97 10.29 -2.62
C SER A 467 -31.33 11.01 -2.69
N THR A 468 -31.85 11.23 -3.90
CA THR A 468 -33.06 12.02 -4.15
C THR A 468 -34.33 11.35 -3.60
N PHE A 469 -34.37 10.02 -3.59
CA PHE A 469 -35.53 9.24 -3.16
C PHE A 469 -35.98 9.54 -1.73
N SER A 470 -35.03 9.68 -0.80
CA SER A 470 -35.34 9.91 0.63
C SER A 470 -36.11 11.21 0.89
N PRO A 471 -35.64 12.38 0.43
CA PRO A 471 -36.38 13.62 0.62
C PRO A 471 -37.56 13.77 -0.34
N ILE A 472 -37.57 13.18 -1.55
CA ILE A 472 -38.78 13.22 -2.39
C ILE A 472 -39.91 12.52 -1.67
N SER A 473 -39.70 11.31 -1.14
CA SER A 473 -40.71 10.58 -0.37
C SER A 473 -41.16 11.27 0.91
N ALA A 474 -40.30 12.12 1.51
CA ALA A 474 -40.71 12.96 2.63
C ALA A 474 -41.69 14.07 2.19
N ASN A 475 -41.41 14.73 1.06
CA ASN A 475 -42.07 15.98 0.66
C ASN A 475 -43.23 15.81 -0.34
N ILE A 476 -43.25 14.73 -1.12
CA ILE A 476 -44.34 14.39 -2.06
C ILE A 476 -45.70 14.25 -1.37
N TYR A 477 -45.66 14.06 -0.06
CA TYR A 477 -46.81 13.81 0.79
C TYR A 477 -47.59 15.08 1.18
N TYR A 478 -46.96 16.27 1.14
CA TYR A 478 -47.55 17.51 1.69
C TYR A 478 -48.90 17.93 1.06
N PRO A 479 -49.08 17.91 -0.27
CA PRO A 479 -50.34 18.32 -0.88
C PRO A 479 -51.51 17.37 -0.57
N ALA A 480 -51.21 16.09 -0.34
CA ALA A 480 -52.20 15.04 -0.12
C ALA A 480 -52.67 14.92 1.34
N LEU A 481 -52.09 15.70 2.27
CA LEU A 481 -52.35 15.58 3.71
C LEU A 481 -53.84 15.59 4.07
N ASN A 482 -54.60 16.51 3.49
CA ASN A 482 -56.01 16.66 3.79
C ASN A 482 -56.85 15.55 3.15
N SER A 483 -56.46 15.08 1.95
CA SER A 483 -57.11 13.98 1.25
C SER A 483 -56.94 12.66 2.01
N ILE A 484 -55.75 12.41 2.55
CA ILE A 484 -55.45 11.22 3.38
C ILE A 484 -56.22 11.27 4.69
N ALA A 485 -56.26 12.44 5.34
CA ALA A 485 -57.02 12.66 6.56
C ALA A 485 -58.51 12.35 6.35
N ALA A 486 -59.08 12.81 5.24
CA ALA A 486 -60.46 12.53 4.88
C ALA A 486 -60.73 11.03 4.60
N ASP A 487 -59.85 10.36 3.84
CA ASP A 487 -60.01 8.95 3.45
C ASP A 487 -59.87 7.98 4.64
N LEU A 488 -58.95 8.27 5.58
CA LEU A 488 -58.73 7.45 6.78
C LEU A 488 -59.60 7.84 7.98
N GLY A 489 -60.43 8.88 7.85
CA GLY A 489 -61.28 9.37 8.94
C GLY A 489 -60.50 9.96 10.11
N GLU A 490 -59.34 10.58 9.86
CA GLU A 490 -58.44 11.12 10.88
C GLU A 490 -58.19 12.62 10.72
N THR A 491 -57.57 13.26 11.70
CA THR A 491 -57.26 14.71 11.63
C THR A 491 -55.95 14.97 10.87
N SER A 492 -55.84 16.10 10.16
CA SER A 492 -54.58 16.51 9.52
C SER A 492 -53.41 16.61 10.50
N SER A 493 -53.69 16.88 11.79
CA SER A 493 -52.70 16.85 12.86
C SER A 493 -52.16 15.43 13.13
N LYS A 494 -53.01 14.41 13.20
CA LYS A 494 -52.58 13.01 13.33
C LYS A 494 -51.81 12.55 12.08
N ILE A 495 -52.23 12.96 10.89
CA ILE A 495 -51.51 12.64 9.65
C ILE A 495 -50.13 13.31 9.63
N ASN A 496 -49.97 14.53 10.16
CA ASN A 496 -48.65 15.17 10.29
C ASN A 496 -47.67 14.38 11.17
N ILE A 497 -48.14 13.59 12.14
CA ILE A 497 -47.28 12.72 12.95
C ILE A 497 -46.55 11.68 12.08
N THR A 498 -47.12 11.27 10.93
CA THR A 498 -46.43 10.35 10.01
C THR A 498 -45.23 11.00 9.33
N ILE A 499 -45.26 12.31 9.07
CA ILE A 499 -44.12 13.09 8.57
C ILE A 499 -43.06 13.20 9.66
N THR A 500 -43.44 13.54 10.89
CA THR A 500 -42.50 13.63 12.02
C THR A 500 -41.82 12.29 12.28
N THR A 501 -42.57 11.19 12.27
CA THR A 501 -42.04 9.84 12.45
C THR A 501 -41.07 9.46 11.33
N TYR A 502 -41.41 9.80 10.08
CA TYR A 502 -40.51 9.64 8.94
C TYR A 502 -39.19 10.37 9.17
N MET A 503 -39.20 11.63 9.64
CA MET A 503 -37.98 12.41 9.88
C MET A 503 -37.13 11.87 11.04
N ILE A 504 -37.75 11.35 12.11
CA ILE A 504 -37.02 10.70 13.22
C ILE A 504 -36.26 9.48 12.71
N CYS A 505 -36.95 8.59 11.98
CA CYS A 505 -36.32 7.42 11.36
C CYS A 505 -35.28 7.82 10.31
N GLN A 506 -35.50 8.95 9.62
CA GLN A 506 -34.57 9.49 8.64
C GLN A 506 -33.26 9.92 9.31
N GLY A 507 -33.32 10.43 10.54
CA GLY A 507 -32.13 10.77 11.33
C GLY A 507 -31.41 9.54 11.89
N LEU A 508 -32.15 8.58 12.43
CA LEU A 508 -31.59 7.41 13.12
C LEU A 508 -30.99 6.37 12.17
N ALA A 509 -31.69 5.99 11.10
CA ALA A 509 -31.27 4.87 10.26
C ALA A 509 -29.89 5.06 9.59
N PRO A 510 -29.49 6.28 9.17
CA PRO A 510 -28.17 6.49 8.59
C PRO A 510 -27.00 6.23 9.54
N THR A 511 -27.21 6.32 10.85
CA THR A 511 -26.19 5.95 11.86
C THR A 511 -25.79 4.47 11.72
N LEU A 512 -26.76 3.61 11.39
CA LEU A 512 -26.54 2.19 11.15
C LEU A 512 -25.95 1.95 9.76
N THR A 513 -26.52 2.57 8.72
CA THR A 513 -26.08 2.32 7.34
C THR A 513 -24.73 2.95 7.03
N GLY A 514 -24.36 4.06 7.68
CA GLY A 514 -23.07 4.73 7.51
C GLY A 514 -21.91 3.90 8.03
N SER A 515 -22.01 3.47 9.29
CA SER A 515 -21.05 2.54 9.92
C SER A 515 -20.95 1.22 9.14
N PHE A 516 -22.08 0.68 8.70
CA PHE A 516 -22.10 -0.50 7.81
C PHE A 516 -21.37 -0.26 6.50
N ALA A 517 -21.56 0.90 5.87
CA ALA A 517 -20.96 1.21 4.57
C ALA A 517 -19.45 1.42 4.63
N ASP A 518 -18.92 1.94 5.75
CA ASP A 518 -17.48 2.09 5.97
C ASP A 518 -16.81 0.71 6.15
N GLN A 519 -17.52 -0.30 6.66
CA GLN A 519 -16.98 -1.66 6.89
C GLN A 519 -17.22 -2.62 5.72
N ALA A 520 -18.42 -2.62 5.14
CA ALA A 520 -18.87 -3.57 4.12
C ALA A 520 -18.78 -3.01 2.69
N GLY A 521 -18.45 -1.73 2.54
CA GLY A 521 -18.39 -1.02 1.27
C GLY A 521 -19.70 -0.38 0.84
N ARG A 522 -19.62 0.54 -0.14
CA ARG A 522 -20.75 1.40 -0.56
C ARG A 522 -21.87 0.66 -1.28
N ARG A 523 -21.53 -0.29 -2.18
CA ARG A 523 -22.51 -0.99 -3.03
C ARG A 523 -23.50 -1.85 -2.21
N PRO A 524 -23.07 -2.70 -1.27
CA PRO A 524 -24.00 -3.46 -0.44
C PRO A 524 -24.93 -2.56 0.40
N ALA A 525 -24.43 -1.41 0.87
CA ALA A 525 -25.23 -0.46 1.64
C ALA A 525 -26.36 0.16 0.80
N TYR A 526 -26.10 0.55 -0.45
CA TYR A 526 -27.15 1.02 -1.36
C TYR A 526 -28.22 -0.03 -1.64
N ILE A 527 -27.81 -1.29 -1.86
CA ILE A 527 -28.74 -2.40 -2.14
C ILE A 527 -29.67 -2.62 -0.94
N LEU A 528 -29.13 -2.64 0.28
CA LEU A 528 -29.90 -2.79 1.51
C LEU A 528 -30.95 -1.68 1.66
N CYS A 529 -30.53 -0.43 1.49
CA CYS A 529 -31.40 0.74 1.56
C CYS A 529 -32.58 0.63 0.57
N PHE A 530 -32.28 0.41 -0.72
CA PHE A 530 -33.33 0.33 -1.74
C PHE A 530 -34.26 -0.86 -1.56
N LEU A 531 -33.78 -2.00 -1.06
CA LEU A 531 -34.63 -3.15 -0.79
C LEU A 531 -35.70 -2.83 0.26
N ILE A 532 -35.31 -2.24 1.39
CA ILE A 532 -36.24 -1.86 2.45
C ILE A 532 -37.24 -0.81 1.92
N TYR A 533 -36.74 0.15 1.15
CA TYR A 533 -37.53 1.23 0.59
C TYR A 533 -38.60 0.74 -0.40
N ILE A 534 -38.24 -0.12 -1.36
CA ILE A 534 -39.16 -0.68 -2.36
C ILE A 534 -40.27 -1.50 -1.68
N ILE A 535 -39.90 -2.36 -0.73
CA ILE A 535 -40.87 -3.17 0.02
C ILE A 535 -41.86 -2.27 0.77
N SER A 536 -41.36 -1.20 1.38
CA SER A 536 -42.19 -0.25 2.12
C SER A 536 -43.14 0.54 1.21
N ASN A 537 -42.70 0.93 0.01
CA ASN A 537 -43.53 1.60 -0.99
C ASN A 537 -44.69 0.73 -1.48
N ILE A 538 -44.40 -0.54 -1.83
CA ILE A 538 -45.43 -1.50 -2.24
C ILE A 538 -46.44 -1.71 -1.12
N ALA A 539 -45.96 -1.83 0.12
CA ALA A 539 -46.84 -1.95 1.27
C ALA A 539 -47.69 -0.69 1.45
N LEU A 540 -47.12 0.51 1.41
CA LEU A 540 -47.83 1.79 1.59
C LEU A 540 -48.94 2.02 0.55
N ALA A 541 -48.72 1.61 -0.70
CA ALA A 541 -49.67 1.77 -1.79
C ALA A 541 -51.02 1.06 -1.56
N ILE A 542 -51.05 0.01 -0.73
CA ILE A 542 -52.25 -0.81 -0.47
C ILE A 542 -52.82 -0.61 0.95
N GLN A 543 -52.38 0.42 1.69
CA GLN A 543 -52.82 0.63 3.07
C GLN A 543 -54.11 1.45 3.17
N HIS A 544 -54.99 1.00 4.07
CA HIS A 544 -56.25 1.69 4.43
C HIS A 544 -56.36 1.95 5.95
N SER A 545 -55.23 1.94 6.67
CA SER A 545 -55.20 2.03 8.13
C SER A 545 -54.14 3.02 8.60
N TYR A 546 -54.51 3.94 9.49
CA TYR A 546 -53.61 4.95 10.04
C TYR A 546 -52.39 4.35 10.79
N PRO A 547 -52.55 3.37 11.71
CA PRO A 547 -51.40 2.71 12.34
C PRO A 547 -50.45 2.06 11.35
N ALA A 548 -50.98 1.39 10.31
CA ALA A 548 -50.16 0.75 9.28
C ALA A 548 -49.41 1.80 8.44
N LEU A 549 -50.09 2.89 8.07
CA LEU A 549 -49.48 4.03 7.38
C LEU A 549 -48.32 4.62 8.21
N LEU A 550 -48.54 4.83 9.51
CA LEU A 550 -47.52 5.38 10.43
C LEU A 550 -46.27 4.49 10.50
N VAL A 551 -46.45 3.19 10.72
CA VAL A 551 -45.33 2.22 10.84
C VAL A 551 -44.60 2.06 9.50
N LEU A 552 -45.33 1.91 8.40
CA LEU A 552 -44.70 1.72 7.09
C LEU A 552 -43.97 2.97 6.61
N ARG A 553 -44.41 4.17 7.01
CA ARG A 553 -43.65 5.41 6.79
C ARG A 553 -42.33 5.42 7.56
N ALA A 554 -42.29 4.86 8.78
CA ALA A 554 -41.05 4.70 9.53
C ALA A 554 -40.07 3.76 8.80
N ILE A 555 -40.54 2.61 8.33
CA ILE A 555 -39.73 1.62 7.60
C ILE A 555 -39.26 2.17 6.24
N GLN A 556 -40.13 2.86 5.50
CA GLN A 556 -39.80 3.55 4.25
C GLN A 556 -38.63 4.51 4.45
N SER A 557 -38.70 5.34 5.50
CA SER A 557 -37.64 6.28 5.84
C SER A 557 -36.32 5.58 6.18
N SER A 558 -36.37 4.50 6.95
CA SER A 558 -35.17 3.72 7.28
C SER A 558 -34.51 3.11 6.04
N GLY A 559 -35.31 2.71 5.04
CA GLY A 559 -34.80 2.22 3.76
C GLY A 559 -34.18 3.30 2.89
N SER A 560 -34.78 4.49 2.78
CA SER A 560 -34.25 5.52 1.87
C SER A 560 -33.16 6.39 2.48
N SER A 561 -33.22 6.69 3.78
CA SER A 561 -32.40 7.74 4.40
C SER A 561 -30.90 7.53 4.30
N GLY A 562 -30.43 6.28 4.33
CA GLY A 562 -29.01 5.94 4.22
C GLY A 562 -28.39 6.37 2.88
N THR A 563 -29.17 6.46 1.80
CA THR A 563 -28.66 6.80 0.47
C THR A 563 -28.09 8.21 0.40
N VAL A 564 -28.56 9.10 1.28
CA VAL A 564 -28.07 10.49 1.39
C VAL A 564 -26.65 10.53 1.93
N ALA A 565 -26.40 9.85 3.06
CA ALA A 565 -25.07 9.77 3.65
C ALA A 565 -24.09 9.04 2.72
N LEU A 566 -24.55 7.97 2.06
CA LEU A 566 -23.76 7.21 1.09
C LEU A 566 -23.34 8.04 -0.12
N ALA A 567 -24.20 8.95 -0.61
CA ALA A 567 -23.88 9.73 -1.80
C ALA A 567 -22.73 10.70 -1.57
N SER A 568 -22.72 11.35 -0.42
CA SER A 568 -21.60 12.19 0.02
C SER A 568 -20.34 11.38 0.28
N ALA A 569 -20.46 10.17 0.84
CA ALA A 569 -19.32 9.27 1.03
C ALA A 569 -18.69 8.80 -0.30
N VAL A 570 -19.51 8.44 -1.29
CA VAL A 570 -19.03 8.08 -2.65
C VAL A 570 -18.30 9.25 -3.31
N ALA A 571 -18.76 10.49 -3.07
CA ALA A 571 -18.04 11.66 -3.55
C ALA A 571 -16.67 11.83 -2.90
N ALA A 572 -16.57 11.61 -1.58
CA ALA A 572 -15.30 11.62 -0.86
C ALA A 572 -14.32 10.57 -1.40
N ASP A 573 -14.80 9.35 -1.66
CA ASP A 573 -13.97 8.21 -2.10
C ASP A 573 -13.36 8.43 -3.51
N VAL A 574 -13.98 9.26 -4.37
CA VAL A 574 -13.63 9.36 -5.81
C VAL A 574 -13.11 10.76 -6.22
N ILE A 575 -13.38 11.80 -5.43
CA ILE A 575 -13.11 13.20 -5.77
C ILE A 575 -12.11 13.85 -4.79
N THR A 576 -11.08 14.50 -5.35
CA THR A 576 -10.08 15.25 -4.55
C THR A 576 -10.68 16.50 -3.93
N SER A 577 -10.15 16.97 -2.79
CA SER A 577 -10.59 18.20 -2.13
C SER A 577 -10.59 19.44 -3.05
N ALA A 578 -9.67 19.52 -4.01
CA ALA A 578 -9.58 20.65 -4.95
C ALA A 578 -10.75 20.78 -5.96
N GLU A 579 -11.46 19.69 -6.23
CA GLU A 579 -12.68 19.66 -7.07
C GLU A 579 -13.93 19.21 -6.29
N ARG A 580 -13.80 18.95 -4.97
CA ARG A 580 -14.84 18.33 -4.16
C ARG A 580 -16.08 19.21 -4.02
N GLY A 581 -15.94 20.53 -4.00
CA GLY A 581 -17.07 21.45 -3.85
C GLY A 581 -18.08 21.30 -4.99
N THR A 582 -17.61 21.19 -6.23
CA THR A 582 -18.46 21.01 -7.41
C THR A 582 -19.23 19.69 -7.34
N TYR A 583 -18.55 18.58 -7.09
CA TYR A 583 -19.18 17.26 -7.08
C TYR A 583 -20.07 17.02 -5.86
N MET A 584 -19.67 17.52 -4.68
CA MET A 584 -20.53 17.49 -3.48
C MET A 584 -21.82 18.28 -3.69
N SER A 585 -21.74 19.44 -4.36
CA SER A 585 -22.94 20.21 -4.68
C SER A 585 -23.88 19.46 -5.64
N ILE A 586 -23.34 18.70 -6.60
CA ILE A 586 -24.13 17.81 -7.46
C ILE A 586 -24.76 16.67 -6.63
N THR A 587 -24.04 16.06 -5.69
CA THR A 587 -24.62 15.01 -4.82
C THR A 587 -25.73 15.55 -3.92
N SER A 588 -25.59 16.79 -3.43
CA SER A 588 -26.61 17.44 -2.60
C SER A 588 -27.83 17.88 -3.40
N LEU A 589 -27.71 18.04 -4.72
CA LEU A 589 -28.77 18.57 -5.58
C LEU A 589 -30.09 17.79 -5.42
N GLY A 590 -30.00 16.46 -5.39
CA GLY A 590 -31.15 15.59 -5.16
C GLY A 590 -31.86 15.87 -3.84
N ASN A 591 -31.09 16.13 -2.78
CA ASN A 591 -31.67 16.38 -1.46
C ASN A 591 -32.42 17.69 -1.35
N ILE A 592 -31.93 18.71 -2.05
CA ILE A 592 -32.42 20.07 -1.87
C ILE A 592 -33.49 20.42 -2.92
N LEU A 593 -33.46 19.80 -4.11
CA LEU A 593 -34.55 19.94 -5.10
C LEU A 593 -35.81 19.17 -4.71
N ALA A 594 -35.67 18.10 -3.93
CA ALA A 594 -36.76 17.24 -3.54
C ALA A 594 -37.93 17.95 -2.82
N PRO A 595 -37.70 18.87 -1.86
CA PRO A 595 -38.75 19.72 -1.29
C PRO A 595 -39.52 20.57 -2.28
N SER A 596 -38.95 20.87 -3.46
CA SER A 596 -39.62 21.64 -4.50
C SER A 596 -40.36 20.75 -5.51
N LEU A 597 -39.76 19.64 -5.92
CA LEU A 597 -40.36 18.72 -6.88
C LEU A 597 -41.42 17.81 -6.26
N GLY A 598 -41.21 17.40 -5.00
CA GLY A 598 -42.11 16.52 -4.26
C GLY A 598 -43.54 17.05 -4.25
N PRO A 599 -43.82 18.24 -3.71
CA PRO A 599 -45.19 18.76 -3.66
C PRO A 599 -45.84 18.93 -5.04
N ILE A 600 -45.08 19.20 -6.09
CA ILE A 600 -45.63 19.29 -7.46
C ILE A 600 -46.10 17.91 -7.92
N LEU A 601 -45.24 16.89 -7.83
CA LEU A 601 -45.57 15.51 -8.19
C LEU A 601 -46.71 14.97 -7.33
N GLY A 602 -46.68 15.24 -6.03
CA GLY A 602 -47.69 14.80 -5.07
C GLY A 602 -49.05 15.42 -5.31
N GLY A 603 -49.10 16.71 -5.66
CA GLY A 603 -50.33 17.41 -6.01
C GLY A 603 -50.98 16.79 -7.25
N VAL A 604 -50.20 16.61 -8.33
CA VAL A 604 -50.69 16.00 -9.58
C VAL A 604 -51.16 14.56 -9.35
N LEU A 605 -50.36 13.73 -8.67
CA LEU A 605 -50.70 12.33 -8.41
C LEU A 605 -51.95 12.22 -7.51
N SER A 606 -52.01 13.01 -6.44
CA SER A 606 -53.16 12.97 -5.53
C SER A 606 -54.44 13.48 -6.16
N GLU A 607 -54.38 14.50 -7.03
CA GLU A 607 -55.55 15.10 -7.67
C GLU A 607 -56.17 14.18 -8.74
N TYR A 608 -55.34 13.53 -9.56
CA TYR A 608 -55.83 12.72 -10.69
C TYR A 608 -55.91 11.21 -10.43
N LEU A 609 -55.06 10.66 -9.57
CA LEU A 609 -54.89 9.20 -9.40
C LEU A 609 -55.12 8.73 -7.95
N GLY A 610 -55.50 9.65 -7.05
CA GLY A 610 -55.65 9.36 -5.62
C GLY A 610 -54.32 9.31 -4.87
N TRP A 611 -54.36 9.49 -3.54
CA TRP A 611 -53.15 9.65 -2.73
C TRP A 611 -52.29 8.38 -2.66
N GLN A 612 -52.87 7.19 -2.87
CA GLN A 612 -52.13 5.92 -2.88
C GLN A 612 -51.12 5.84 -4.04
N SER A 613 -51.40 6.52 -5.16
CA SER A 613 -50.53 6.54 -6.34
C SER A 613 -49.17 7.21 -6.09
N ILE A 614 -49.07 8.01 -5.03
CA ILE A 614 -47.82 8.63 -4.56
C ILE A 614 -46.75 7.57 -4.24
N PHE A 615 -47.15 6.36 -3.86
CA PHE A 615 -46.24 5.27 -3.49
C PHE A 615 -45.94 4.29 -4.65
N CYS A 616 -46.60 4.42 -5.80
CA CYS A 616 -46.53 3.48 -6.93
C CYS A 616 -45.48 3.82 -8.01
N THR A 617 -44.81 4.96 -7.94
CA THR A 617 -44.03 5.54 -9.06
C THR A 617 -42.54 5.12 -9.13
N GLU A 618 -42.10 4.11 -8.39
CA GLU A 618 -40.66 3.82 -8.25
C GLU A 618 -40.30 2.34 -8.56
N PRO A 619 -39.36 2.08 -9.50
CA PRO A 619 -39.13 0.73 -10.03
C PRO A 619 -38.37 -0.20 -9.07
N ALA A 620 -38.71 -1.49 -9.16
CA ALA A 620 -38.20 -2.57 -8.32
C ALA A 620 -36.91 -3.21 -8.88
N LEU A 621 -35.93 -3.50 -8.02
CA LEU A 621 -34.87 -4.49 -8.28
C LEU A 621 -34.57 -5.30 -7.01
N GLN A 622 -34.40 -6.62 -7.16
CA GLN A 622 -34.26 -7.62 -6.09
C GLN A 622 -32.79 -8.05 -5.91
N ALA A 623 -32.26 -8.10 -4.68
CA ALA A 623 -31.03 -8.84 -4.33
C ALA A 623 -30.87 -9.05 -2.79
N GLN A 624 -30.10 -10.07 -2.40
CA GLN A 624 -30.02 -10.68 -1.06
C GLN A 624 -29.22 -9.89 0.00
N LEU A 625 -29.62 -10.08 1.28
CA LEU A 625 -29.05 -9.44 2.48
C LEU A 625 -27.82 -10.20 3.03
N PRO A 626 -26.67 -9.54 3.27
CA PRO A 626 -25.58 -10.11 4.06
C PRO A 626 -25.71 -9.81 5.56
N LYS A 627 -25.29 -10.77 6.40
CA LYS A 627 -25.29 -10.68 7.88
C LYS A 627 -23.92 -10.26 8.40
N ARG A 628 -23.79 -9.06 8.97
CA ARG A 628 -22.69 -8.68 9.90
C ARG A 628 -23.16 -7.59 10.86
N MET A 629 -22.68 -7.64 12.11
CA MET A 629 -23.16 -6.80 13.22
C MET A 629 -22.68 -5.34 13.10
N ILE A 630 -23.55 -4.40 13.49
CA ILE A 630 -23.45 -2.94 13.31
C ILE A 630 -23.08 -2.29 14.66
N ASN A 631 -22.19 -1.29 14.67
CA ASN A 631 -21.88 -0.50 15.88
C ASN A 631 -22.34 0.97 15.72
N PRO A 632 -23.43 1.40 16.38
CA PRO A 632 -23.98 2.76 16.28
C PRO A 632 -23.29 3.79 17.19
N LEU A 633 -22.47 3.37 18.16
CA LEU A 633 -21.91 4.27 19.19
C LEU A 633 -20.83 5.21 18.64
N SER A 634 -20.12 4.80 17.58
CA SER A 634 -19.08 5.64 16.93
C SER A 634 -19.65 6.87 16.22
N THR A 635 -20.93 6.87 15.84
CA THR A 635 -21.60 8.03 15.23
C THR A 635 -21.98 9.08 16.29
N LEU A 636 -22.32 8.64 17.51
CA LEU A 636 -22.74 9.53 18.58
C LEU A 636 -21.56 10.26 19.24
N SER A 637 -20.36 9.68 19.26
CA SER A 637 -19.17 10.32 19.85
C SER A 637 -18.76 11.61 19.10
N LEU A 638 -18.95 11.65 17.78
CA LEU A 638 -18.59 12.81 16.94
C LEU A 638 -19.37 14.10 17.29
N LEU A 639 -20.55 13.97 17.92
CA LEU A 639 -21.34 15.12 18.38
C LEU A 639 -20.66 15.87 19.52
N PHE A 640 -19.88 15.16 20.34
CA PHE A 640 -19.23 15.70 21.52
C PHE A 640 -17.81 16.22 21.26
N HIS A 641 -17.29 16.05 20.04
CA HIS A 641 -16.02 16.62 19.63
C HIS A 641 -16.19 18.12 19.33
N LEU A 642 -15.67 18.99 20.19
CA LEU A 642 -16.01 20.42 20.23
C LEU A 642 -16.00 21.14 18.85
N PRO A 643 -14.94 21.08 18.01
CA PRO A 643 -14.95 21.78 16.72
C PRO A 643 -15.91 21.15 15.69
N THR A 644 -16.06 19.82 15.70
CA THR A 644 -16.94 19.11 14.75
C THR A 644 -18.41 19.22 15.15
N GLY A 645 -18.71 19.07 16.44
CA GLY A 645 -20.05 19.19 17.01
C GLY A 645 -20.66 20.57 16.76
N LEU A 646 -19.86 21.65 16.86
CA LEU A 646 -20.30 23.00 16.53
C LEU A 646 -20.67 23.16 15.05
N ILE A 647 -19.91 22.57 14.12
CA ILE A 647 -20.22 22.57 12.68
C ILE A 647 -21.48 21.75 12.39
N LEU A 648 -21.65 20.59 13.04
CA LEU A 648 -22.84 19.74 12.90
C LEU A 648 -24.10 20.44 13.41
N LEU A 649 -24.04 21.06 14.58
CA LEU A 649 -25.15 21.81 15.17
C LEU A 649 -25.52 23.01 14.29
N SER A 650 -24.51 23.73 13.83
CA SER A 650 -24.63 24.84 12.89
C SER A 650 -25.36 24.43 11.60
N ASN A 651 -24.96 23.33 10.98
CA ASN A 651 -25.61 22.82 9.77
C ASN A 651 -27.07 22.39 10.04
N GLY A 652 -27.32 21.80 11.21
CA GLY A 652 -28.67 21.42 11.64
C GLY A 652 -29.62 22.61 11.86
N LEU A 653 -29.14 23.72 12.40
CA LEU A 653 -29.93 24.95 12.58
C LEU A 653 -30.31 25.62 11.24
N ILE A 654 -29.39 25.61 10.27
CA ILE A 654 -29.67 26.07 8.90
C ILE A 654 -30.76 25.20 8.25
N PHE A 655 -30.64 23.89 8.39
CA PHE A 655 -31.62 22.94 7.86
C PHE A 655 -32.99 23.09 8.55
N ALA A 656 -33.02 23.29 9.87
CA ALA A 656 -34.24 23.54 10.63
C ALA A 656 -34.95 24.82 10.19
N SER A 657 -34.19 25.90 9.96
CA SER A 657 -34.73 27.16 9.43
C SER A 657 -35.38 26.98 8.06
N TYR A 658 -34.76 26.20 7.17
CA TYR A 658 -35.33 25.84 5.87
C TYR A 658 -36.64 25.05 6.03
N TYR A 659 -36.67 24.04 6.91
CA TYR A 659 -37.86 23.23 7.15
C TYR A 659 -39.01 23.97 7.84
N ALA A 660 -38.72 24.94 8.71
CA ALA A 660 -39.73 25.81 9.30
C ALA A 660 -40.50 26.58 8.20
N ILE A 661 -39.77 27.15 7.24
CA ILE A 661 -40.37 27.93 6.14
C ILE A 661 -41.15 27.01 5.20
N THR A 662 -40.55 25.90 4.76
CA THR A 662 -41.21 24.98 3.81
C THR A 662 -42.48 24.34 4.37
N ALA A 663 -42.50 23.97 5.66
CA ALA A 663 -43.68 23.38 6.31
C ALA A 663 -44.79 24.41 6.57
N GLY A 664 -44.44 25.66 6.89
CA GLY A 664 -45.41 26.73 7.10
C GLY A 664 -46.06 27.23 5.80
N LEU A 665 -45.32 27.18 4.68
CA LEU A 665 -45.68 27.85 3.44
C LEU A 665 -47.06 27.46 2.85
N PRO A 666 -47.45 26.18 2.74
CA PRO A 666 -48.76 25.79 2.18
C PRO A 666 -49.94 26.42 2.91
N SER A 667 -49.89 26.39 4.25
CA SER A 667 -50.95 26.93 5.09
C SER A 667 -51.09 28.44 4.92
N GLN A 668 -49.96 29.15 4.78
CA GLN A 668 -49.94 30.60 4.60
C GLN A 668 -50.38 31.02 3.19
N LEU A 669 -49.92 30.32 2.15
CA LEU A 669 -50.35 30.62 0.79
C LEU A 669 -51.85 30.40 0.60
N ARG A 670 -52.40 29.36 1.24
CA ARG A 670 -53.85 29.11 1.23
C ARG A 670 -54.61 30.18 2.01
N SER A 671 -54.16 30.55 3.21
CA SER A 671 -54.88 31.49 4.06
C SER A 671 -54.80 32.95 3.59
N ILE A 672 -53.66 33.34 2.99
CA ILE A 672 -53.40 34.73 2.58
C ILE A 672 -53.90 34.99 1.15
N TYR A 673 -53.70 34.04 0.24
CA TYR A 673 -53.97 34.22 -1.20
C TYR A 673 -55.08 33.32 -1.75
N GLY A 674 -55.63 32.38 -0.97
CA GLY A 674 -56.73 31.51 -1.41
C GLY A 674 -56.36 30.50 -2.50
N LEU A 675 -55.10 30.11 -2.59
CA LEU A 675 -54.60 29.22 -3.65
C LEU A 675 -55.15 27.78 -3.54
N SER A 676 -55.37 27.13 -4.69
CA SER A 676 -55.65 25.70 -4.81
C SER A 676 -54.41 24.85 -4.56
N ASP A 677 -54.56 23.53 -4.33
CA ASP A 677 -53.44 22.63 -4.01
C ASP A 677 -52.39 22.59 -5.13
N LEU A 678 -52.81 22.63 -6.40
CA LEU A 678 -51.91 22.76 -7.56
C LEU A 678 -51.16 24.10 -7.57
N ASN A 679 -51.86 25.22 -7.32
CA ASN A 679 -51.24 26.56 -7.30
C ASN A 679 -50.27 26.74 -6.12
N ILE A 680 -50.56 26.09 -4.98
CA ILE A 680 -49.62 25.98 -3.86
C ILE A 680 -48.40 25.19 -4.30
N GLY A 681 -48.57 24.02 -4.94
CA GLY A 681 -47.47 23.23 -5.50
C GLY A 681 -46.58 24.03 -6.46
N LEU A 682 -47.17 24.80 -7.40
CA LEU A 682 -46.43 25.66 -8.33
C LEU A 682 -45.64 26.78 -7.64
N SER A 683 -46.07 27.22 -6.45
CA SER A 683 -45.38 28.25 -5.67
C SER A 683 -44.05 27.77 -5.06
N PHE A 684 -43.75 26.46 -5.12
CA PHE A 684 -42.45 25.89 -4.73
C PHE A 684 -41.39 25.98 -5.85
N ILE A 685 -41.75 26.35 -7.08
CA ILE A 685 -40.80 26.48 -8.20
C ILE A 685 -39.69 27.53 -7.91
N PRO A 686 -39.99 28.75 -7.43
CA PRO A 686 -38.95 29.72 -7.07
C PRO A 686 -37.99 29.21 -5.99
N MET A 687 -38.52 28.45 -5.02
CA MET A 687 -37.73 27.78 -3.99
C MET A 687 -36.72 26.79 -4.61
N GLY A 688 -37.18 25.99 -5.57
CA GLY A 688 -36.36 25.02 -6.31
C GLY A 688 -35.35 25.68 -7.24
N ALA A 689 -35.72 26.78 -7.89
CA ALA A 689 -34.82 27.55 -8.74
C ALA A 689 -33.67 28.18 -7.92
N GLY A 690 -33.98 28.76 -6.75
CA GLY A 690 -32.97 29.30 -5.84
C GLY A 690 -31.98 28.24 -5.36
N THR A 691 -32.50 27.06 -5.03
CA THR A 691 -31.72 25.88 -4.68
C THR A 691 -30.80 25.42 -5.83
N LEU A 692 -31.35 25.26 -7.04
CA LEU A 692 -30.62 24.78 -8.22
C LEU A 692 -29.45 25.71 -8.57
N LEU A 693 -29.72 27.02 -8.58
CA LEU A 693 -28.72 28.04 -8.84
C LEU A 693 -27.64 28.02 -7.76
N SER A 694 -28.03 27.94 -6.47
CA SER A 694 -27.07 27.82 -5.38
C SER A 694 -26.18 26.59 -5.55
N ALA A 695 -26.74 25.39 -5.71
CA ALA A 695 -25.98 24.16 -5.86
C ALA A 695 -25.05 24.18 -7.09
N THR A 696 -25.46 24.80 -8.20
CA THR A 696 -24.65 24.84 -9.42
C THR A 696 -23.47 25.80 -9.30
N PHE A 697 -23.70 27.01 -8.79
CA PHE A 697 -22.67 28.06 -8.74
C PHE A 697 -21.78 27.97 -7.50
N ASN A 698 -22.35 27.61 -6.35
CA ASN A 698 -21.61 27.59 -5.09
C ASN A 698 -20.42 26.61 -5.12
N GLY A 699 -20.63 25.39 -5.63
CA GLY A 699 -19.54 24.40 -5.73
C GLY A 699 -18.37 24.90 -6.58
N ILE A 700 -18.65 25.62 -7.66
CA ILE A 700 -17.65 26.22 -8.55
C ILE A 700 -16.89 27.34 -7.83
N ILE A 701 -17.61 28.22 -7.12
CA ILE A 701 -17.01 29.35 -6.38
C ILE A 701 -16.13 28.84 -5.22
N VAL A 702 -16.60 27.83 -4.51
CA VAL A 702 -15.87 27.19 -3.40
C VAL A 702 -14.61 26.50 -3.91
N ASP A 703 -14.66 25.77 -5.03
CA ASP A 703 -13.47 25.16 -5.64
C ASP A 703 -12.53 26.20 -6.27
N TRP A 704 -13.07 27.30 -6.79
CA TRP A 704 -12.28 28.42 -7.27
C TRP A 704 -11.52 29.07 -6.11
N ASN A 705 -12.19 29.36 -4.98
CA ASN A 705 -11.55 29.97 -3.82
C ASN A 705 -10.50 29.04 -3.20
N TYR A 706 -10.82 27.74 -3.09
CA TYR A 706 -9.89 26.70 -2.64
C TYR A 706 -8.62 26.66 -3.52
N ARG A 707 -8.78 26.58 -4.84
CA ARG A 707 -7.64 26.59 -5.78
C ARG A 707 -6.88 27.92 -5.78
N ARG A 708 -7.58 29.04 -5.60
CA ARG A 708 -6.97 30.38 -5.50
C ARG A 708 -6.11 30.50 -4.25
N MET A 709 -6.56 29.98 -3.10
CA MET A 709 -5.80 30.00 -1.86
C MET A 709 -4.57 29.09 -1.95
N ILE A 710 -4.72 27.87 -2.49
CA ILE A 710 -3.56 26.99 -2.78
C ILE A 710 -2.55 27.66 -3.72
N ALA A 711 -3.03 28.34 -4.77
CA ALA A 711 -2.13 29.02 -5.71
C ALA A 711 -1.40 30.23 -5.09
N LYS A 712 -1.93 30.77 -3.98
CA LYS A 712 -1.38 31.93 -3.26
C LYS A 712 -0.37 31.49 -2.18
N ASP A 713 -0.60 30.36 -1.51
CA ASP A 713 0.34 29.71 -0.58
C ASP A 713 1.30 28.79 -1.33
N ARG A 714 2.39 29.34 -1.88
CA ARG A 714 3.46 28.55 -2.55
C ARG A 714 4.30 27.66 -1.59
N GLN A 715 3.81 27.39 -0.38
CA GLN A 715 4.39 26.41 0.55
C GLN A 715 3.51 25.15 0.57
N ASP A 716 4.06 24.05 1.06
CA ASP A 716 3.54 22.70 0.94
C ASP A 716 2.02 22.59 1.16
N ILE A 717 1.38 21.73 0.37
CA ILE A 717 -0.09 21.52 0.35
C ILE A 717 -0.61 21.00 1.72
N GLU A 718 0.31 20.63 2.60
CA GLU A 718 0.11 20.02 3.92
C GLU A 718 -0.30 21.04 5.01
N ASP A 719 0.04 22.34 4.89
CA ASP A 719 -0.37 23.41 5.83
C ASP A 719 -1.66 24.15 5.42
N PHE A 720 -2.45 23.59 4.49
CA PHE A 720 -3.58 24.31 3.91
C PHE A 720 -4.80 24.34 4.85
N GLU A 721 -5.12 25.50 5.41
CA GLU A 721 -6.31 25.74 6.24
C GLU A 721 -7.62 25.61 5.43
N VAL A 722 -8.09 24.37 5.28
CA VAL A 722 -9.31 24.04 4.52
C VAL A 722 -10.53 24.79 5.08
N GLU A 723 -10.60 24.99 6.39
CA GLU A 723 -11.65 25.77 7.06
C GLU A 723 -11.71 27.19 6.51
N LYS A 724 -10.58 27.90 6.44
CA LYS A 724 -10.55 29.27 5.90
C LYS A 724 -10.87 29.28 4.41
N ALA A 725 -10.43 28.27 3.67
CA ALA A 725 -10.72 28.15 2.25
C ALA A 725 -12.20 27.94 1.92
N ARG A 726 -12.91 27.13 2.72
CA ARG A 726 -14.35 26.87 2.54
C ARG A 726 -15.20 27.96 3.18
N LEU A 727 -14.92 28.34 4.43
CA LEU A 727 -15.68 29.35 5.17
C LEU A 727 -15.46 30.76 4.64
N GLY A 728 -14.35 31.05 3.95
CA GLY A 728 -14.13 32.34 3.29
C GLY A 728 -15.20 32.69 2.25
N VAL A 729 -15.83 31.68 1.63
CA VAL A 729 -16.98 31.86 0.72
C VAL A 729 -18.30 31.89 1.51
N GLY A 730 -18.45 31.05 2.53
CA GLY A 730 -19.69 30.89 3.29
C GLY A 730 -19.98 32.00 4.30
N GLY A 731 -18.95 32.62 4.86
CA GLY A 731 -19.06 33.68 5.87
C GLY A 731 -19.90 34.87 5.41
N PRO A 732 -19.57 35.51 4.27
CA PRO A 732 -20.35 36.62 3.74
C PRO A 732 -21.82 36.25 3.46
N VAL A 733 -22.07 35.07 2.91
CA VAL A 733 -23.44 34.60 2.62
C VAL A 733 -24.22 34.38 3.91
N THR A 734 -23.57 33.88 4.96
CA THR A 734 -24.19 33.70 6.27
C THR A 734 -24.61 35.04 6.88
N LEU A 735 -23.77 36.08 6.79
CA LEU A 735 -24.12 37.42 7.28
C LEU A 735 -25.34 38.02 6.57
N LEU A 736 -25.54 37.68 5.29
CA LEU A 736 -26.64 38.20 4.47
C LEU A 736 -27.93 37.37 4.58
N ALA A 737 -27.86 36.09 4.95
CA ALA A 737 -29.01 35.18 4.99
C ALA A 737 -30.17 35.58 5.94
N PRO A 738 -29.93 36.22 7.11
CA PRO A 738 -30.99 36.72 7.98
C PRO A 738 -31.89 37.78 7.34
N ILE A 739 -31.37 38.60 6.42
CA ILE A 739 -32.05 39.76 5.82
C ILE A 739 -33.34 39.36 5.07
N PRO A 740 -33.31 38.43 4.09
CA PRO A 740 -34.53 38.05 3.36
C PRO A 740 -35.56 37.33 4.25
N ILE A 741 -35.13 36.62 5.30
CA ILE A 741 -36.02 35.99 6.29
C ILE A 741 -36.74 37.07 7.12
N LEU A 742 -36.01 38.10 7.54
CA LEU A 742 -36.58 39.25 8.23
C LEU A 742 -37.58 39.99 7.34
N LEU A 743 -37.23 40.24 6.07
CA LEU A 743 -38.14 40.88 5.11
C LEU A 743 -39.41 40.03 4.89
N TYR A 744 -39.28 38.71 4.80
CA TYR A 744 -40.43 37.79 4.73
C TYR A 744 -41.28 37.85 6.00
N ALA A 745 -40.66 37.86 7.18
CA ALA A 745 -41.35 37.99 8.45
C ALA A 745 -42.12 39.32 8.55
N LEU A 746 -41.51 40.44 8.18
CA LEU A 746 -42.10 41.79 8.27
C LEU A 746 -43.22 42.01 7.26
N THR A 747 -43.11 41.42 6.07
CA THR A 747 -44.12 41.52 5.01
C THR A 747 -45.27 40.52 5.17
N ALA A 748 -45.13 39.53 6.06
CA ALA A 748 -46.23 38.64 6.44
C ALA A 748 -47.31 39.40 7.24
N PRO A 749 -48.60 39.08 7.03
CA PRO A 749 -49.65 40.10 7.05
C PRO A 749 -49.90 40.72 8.43
N GLU A 750 -49.98 42.05 8.44
CA GLU A 750 -50.97 42.81 9.20
C GLU A 750 -51.83 43.53 8.16
N THR A 751 -53.11 43.14 8.04
CA THR A 751 -54.19 43.80 7.27
C THR A 751 -54.14 43.86 5.73
N HIS A 752 -52.98 43.91 5.07
CA HIS A 752 -52.89 43.89 3.59
C HIS A 752 -51.88 42.86 3.07
N PRO A 753 -52.29 41.90 2.21
CA PRO A 753 -51.38 40.89 1.66
C PRO A 753 -50.40 41.51 0.65
N PRO A 754 -49.08 41.24 0.75
CA PRO A 754 -48.11 41.74 -0.22
C PRO A 754 -48.34 41.08 -1.60
N PRO A 755 -47.87 41.69 -2.71
CA PRO A 755 -47.93 41.05 -4.02
C PRO A 755 -47.30 39.65 -3.99
N LEU A 756 -47.98 38.66 -4.55
CA LEU A 756 -47.49 37.26 -4.58
C LEU A 756 -46.07 37.16 -5.16
N ALA A 757 -45.75 37.98 -6.17
CA ALA A 757 -44.42 38.04 -6.77
C ALA A 757 -43.31 38.41 -5.76
N LEU A 758 -43.58 39.33 -4.81
CA LEU A 758 -42.62 39.71 -3.76
C LEU A 758 -42.36 38.52 -2.82
N THR A 759 -43.44 37.84 -2.40
CA THR A 759 -43.38 36.65 -1.55
C THR A 759 -42.57 35.53 -2.20
N LEU A 760 -42.82 35.25 -3.49
CA LEU A 760 -42.08 34.24 -4.25
C LEU A 760 -40.61 34.61 -4.45
N THR A 761 -40.31 35.90 -4.64
CA THR A 761 -38.92 36.40 -4.77
C THR A 761 -38.15 36.23 -3.45
N LEU A 762 -38.78 36.56 -2.32
CA LEU A 762 -38.17 36.35 -1.00
C LEU A 762 -37.93 34.86 -0.73
N ILE A 763 -38.88 33.98 -1.06
CA ILE A 763 -38.72 32.53 -0.93
C ILE A 763 -37.53 32.03 -1.79
N PHE A 764 -37.39 32.52 -3.02
CA PHE A 764 -36.24 32.23 -3.86
C PHE A 764 -34.93 32.64 -3.18
N THR A 765 -34.84 33.88 -2.68
CA THR A 765 -33.60 34.40 -2.07
C THR A 765 -33.25 33.67 -0.78
N ILE A 766 -34.24 33.38 0.08
CA ILE A 766 -34.06 32.59 1.30
C ILE A 766 -33.53 31.20 0.96
N SER A 767 -34.12 30.55 -0.03
CA SER A 767 -33.72 29.20 -0.45
C SER A 767 -32.29 29.20 -1.00
N PHE A 768 -31.95 30.20 -1.81
CA PHE A 768 -30.59 30.36 -2.33
C PHE A 768 -29.55 30.54 -1.22
N THR A 769 -29.79 31.41 -0.24
CA THR A 769 -28.81 31.70 0.82
C THR A 769 -28.67 30.53 1.79
N LEU A 770 -29.77 29.94 2.28
CA LEU A 770 -29.74 28.78 3.19
C LEU A 770 -29.09 27.57 2.53
N THR A 771 -29.40 27.31 1.26
CA THR A 771 -28.78 26.20 0.50
C THR A 771 -27.28 26.38 0.32
N THR A 772 -26.84 27.61 0.09
CA THR A 772 -25.42 27.92 -0.09
C THR A 772 -24.63 27.62 1.18
N ILE A 773 -25.12 28.08 2.33
CA ILE A 773 -24.49 27.83 3.64
C ILE A 773 -24.47 26.34 3.95
N TYR A 774 -25.61 25.67 3.77
CA TYR A 774 -25.75 24.24 3.98
C TYR A 774 -24.75 23.42 3.15
N ASN A 775 -24.58 23.73 1.86
CA ASN A 775 -23.64 23.01 1.00
C ASN A 775 -22.18 23.22 1.45
N ILE A 776 -21.80 24.43 1.84
CA ILE A 776 -20.43 24.72 2.31
C ILE A 776 -20.08 23.93 3.57
N LEU A 777 -21.01 23.87 4.53
CA LEU A 777 -20.81 23.12 5.78
C LEU A 777 -20.72 21.61 5.53
N ASN A 778 -21.51 21.05 4.61
CA ASN A 778 -21.38 19.64 4.24
C ASN A 778 -20.05 19.32 3.55
N ILE A 779 -19.58 20.21 2.67
CA ILE A 779 -18.25 20.07 2.04
C ILE A 779 -17.17 20.08 3.13
N LEU A 780 -17.25 21.03 4.06
CA LEU A 780 -16.29 21.15 5.16
C LEU A 780 -16.30 19.91 6.07
N LEU A 781 -17.46 19.38 6.45
CA LEU A 781 -17.57 18.18 7.26
C LEU A 781 -16.92 16.94 6.60
N VAL A 782 -17.04 16.79 5.28
CA VAL A 782 -16.37 15.71 4.53
C VAL A 782 -14.87 15.95 4.40
N ASP A 783 -14.45 17.20 4.25
CA ASP A 783 -13.02 17.55 4.23
C ASP A 783 -12.36 17.29 5.60
N LEU A 784 -13.04 17.58 6.71
CA LEU A 784 -12.55 17.35 8.08
C LEU A 784 -12.52 15.87 8.50
N HIS A 785 -13.41 15.03 7.96
CA HIS A 785 -13.58 13.62 8.35
C HIS A 785 -13.49 12.70 7.12
N TYR A 786 -12.40 12.82 6.36
CA TYR A 786 -12.23 12.16 5.07
C TYR A 786 -12.06 10.62 5.15
N THR A 787 -11.60 10.08 6.29
CA THR A 787 -11.40 8.64 6.51
C THR A 787 -12.70 7.92 6.86
N THR A 788 -13.65 8.63 7.47
CA THR A 788 -14.98 8.11 7.83
C THR A 788 -16.10 9.02 7.30
N PRO A 789 -16.15 9.28 5.98
CA PRO A 789 -17.04 10.28 5.39
C PRO A 789 -18.51 9.85 5.48
N ALA A 790 -18.82 8.55 5.49
CA ALA A 790 -20.19 8.07 5.67
C ALA A 790 -20.67 8.27 7.11
N THR A 791 -19.80 8.03 8.09
CA THR A 791 -20.13 8.19 9.52
C THR A 791 -20.37 9.66 9.89
N ILE A 792 -19.53 10.61 9.44
CA ILE A 792 -19.77 12.04 9.70
C ILE A 792 -21.04 12.54 9.01
N MET A 793 -21.33 12.07 7.79
CA MET A 793 -22.54 12.44 7.07
C MET A 793 -23.80 11.83 7.68
N ALA A 794 -23.69 10.63 8.26
CA ALA A 794 -24.75 10.03 9.06
C ALA A 794 -25.02 10.83 10.35
N THR A 795 -23.96 11.27 11.04
CA THR A 795 -24.06 12.13 12.24
C THR A 795 -24.71 13.47 11.91
N ASN A 796 -24.28 14.09 10.82
CA ASN A 796 -24.87 15.32 10.32
C ASN A 796 -26.35 15.15 9.96
N ASN A 797 -26.68 14.03 9.32
CA ASN A 797 -28.05 13.69 9.01
C ASN A 797 -28.91 13.45 10.27
N LEU A 798 -28.34 12.87 11.33
CA LEU A 798 -29.00 12.75 12.62
C LEU A 798 -29.37 14.13 13.18
N VAL A 799 -28.40 15.04 13.31
CA VAL A 799 -28.64 16.39 13.87
C VAL A 799 -29.65 17.17 13.03
N ARG A 800 -29.48 17.21 11.71
CA ARG A 800 -30.35 17.98 10.82
C ARG A 800 -31.80 17.48 10.84
N CYS A 801 -32.02 16.16 10.84
CA CYS A 801 -33.37 15.60 10.78
C CYS A 801 -34.12 15.79 12.09
N PHE A 802 -33.45 15.68 13.24
CA PHE A 802 -34.06 15.94 14.54
C PHE A 802 -34.44 17.42 14.70
N LEU A 803 -33.53 18.35 14.37
CA LEU A 803 -33.84 19.78 14.44
C LEU A 803 -34.88 20.21 13.39
N GLY A 804 -34.83 19.63 12.18
CA GLY A 804 -35.85 19.82 11.16
C GLY A 804 -37.23 19.32 11.60
N ALA A 805 -37.30 18.13 12.22
CA ALA A 805 -38.55 17.57 12.73
C ALA A 805 -39.14 18.45 13.83
N ALA A 806 -38.30 18.93 14.75
CA ALA A 806 -38.69 19.89 15.79
C ALA A 806 -39.24 21.18 15.17
N ALA A 807 -38.55 21.74 14.17
CA ALA A 807 -38.99 22.95 13.47
C ALA A 807 -40.35 22.76 12.77
N THR A 808 -40.52 21.67 12.01
CA THR A 808 -41.78 21.35 11.32
C THR A 808 -42.94 21.11 12.30
N ALA A 809 -42.69 20.46 13.44
CA ALA A 809 -43.71 20.22 14.46
C ALA A 809 -44.13 21.52 15.19
N LEU A 810 -43.18 22.42 15.45
CA LEU A 810 -43.41 23.64 16.24
C LEU A 810 -43.92 24.82 15.40
N VAL A 811 -43.62 24.89 14.10
CA VAL A 811 -43.90 26.09 13.31
C VAL A 811 -45.38 26.44 13.27
N HIS A 812 -46.27 25.46 13.09
CA HIS A 812 -47.71 25.73 12.99
C HIS A 812 -48.32 26.16 14.34
N PRO A 813 -48.03 25.47 15.47
CA PRO A 813 -48.40 25.97 16.80
C PRO A 813 -47.86 27.38 17.11
N CYS A 814 -46.61 27.68 16.75
CA CYS A 814 -46.01 29.00 16.94
C CYS A 814 -46.71 30.07 16.11
N ILE A 815 -47.03 29.80 14.84
CA ILE A 815 -47.79 30.71 13.99
C ILE A 815 -49.17 31.01 14.60
N GLN A 816 -49.86 29.99 15.11
CA GLN A 816 -51.19 30.17 15.72
C GLN A 816 -51.13 30.98 17.02
N ARG A 817 -50.08 30.81 17.84
CA ARG A 817 -49.98 31.45 19.16
C ARG A 817 -49.33 32.83 19.14
N TRP A 818 -48.30 33.03 18.32
CA TRP A 818 -47.45 34.23 18.30
C TRP A 818 -47.53 35.00 16.98
N GLY A 819 -48.25 34.47 15.99
CA GLY A 819 -48.33 35.08 14.67
C GLY A 819 -47.09 34.80 13.82
N VAL A 820 -47.22 35.10 12.53
CA VAL A 820 -46.19 34.82 11.52
C VAL A 820 -44.91 35.61 11.76
N ARG A 821 -45.05 36.88 12.14
CA ARG A 821 -43.94 37.82 12.35
C ARG A 821 -42.97 37.34 13.42
N LEU A 822 -43.47 37.05 14.62
CA LEU A 822 -42.64 36.60 15.75
C LEU A 822 -42.01 35.22 15.48
N THR A 823 -42.73 34.32 14.81
CA THR A 823 -42.23 32.98 14.49
C THR A 823 -40.99 33.03 13.57
N TYR A 824 -41.05 33.81 12.48
CA TYR A 824 -39.92 33.90 11.56
C TYR A 824 -38.80 34.84 12.04
N CYS A 825 -39.08 35.82 12.90
CA CYS A 825 -38.03 36.55 13.64
C CYS A 825 -37.24 35.62 14.58
N GLY A 826 -37.91 34.67 15.25
CA GLY A 826 -37.22 33.63 16.04
C GLY A 826 -36.34 32.73 15.17
N THR A 827 -36.80 32.39 13.97
CA THR A 827 -36.03 31.60 12.98
C THR A 827 -34.75 32.35 12.56
N MET A 828 -34.84 33.67 12.36
CA MET A 828 -33.68 34.53 12.08
C MET A 828 -32.64 34.51 13.22
N LEU A 829 -33.08 34.53 14.48
CA LEU A 829 -32.18 34.51 15.65
C LEU A 829 -31.38 33.20 15.74
N CYS A 830 -31.98 32.07 15.37
CA CYS A 830 -31.29 30.78 15.28
C CYS A 830 -30.12 30.80 14.28
N ILE A 831 -30.24 31.58 13.20
CA ILE A 831 -29.17 31.76 12.20
C ILE A 831 -28.10 32.75 12.69
N LEU A 832 -28.44 33.68 13.59
CA LEU A 832 -27.45 34.58 14.21
C LEU A 832 -26.61 33.86 15.28
N LEU A 833 -27.19 32.89 15.99
CA LEU A 833 -26.45 32.03 16.94
C LEU A 833 -25.36 31.19 16.26
N TYR A 834 -25.54 30.83 14.99
CA TYR A 834 -24.50 30.21 14.15
C TYR A 834 -23.24 31.08 14.00
N LEU A 835 -23.38 32.41 13.85
CA LEU A 835 -22.24 33.33 13.65
C LEU A 835 -21.32 33.41 14.87
N LEU A 836 -21.91 33.29 16.07
CA LEU A 836 -21.18 33.28 17.35
C LEU A 836 -20.28 32.04 17.49
N TRP A 837 -20.67 30.90 16.92
CA TRP A 837 -19.94 29.63 17.08
C TRP A 837 -18.85 29.42 16.03
N THR A 838 -19.02 29.95 14.82
CA THR A 838 -17.97 29.90 13.79
C THR A 838 -16.73 30.74 14.14
N GLY A 839 -16.86 31.76 14.99
CA GLY A 839 -15.72 32.55 15.48
C GLY A 839 -14.83 31.79 16.48
N VAL A 840 -15.39 30.83 17.22
CA VAL A 840 -14.69 30.05 18.26
C VAL A 840 -13.84 28.93 17.65
N VAL A 841 -14.31 28.31 16.56
CA VAL A 841 -13.58 27.23 15.87
C VAL A 841 -12.24 27.72 15.27
N CYS A 842 -12.14 28.99 14.89
CA CYS A 842 -10.89 29.60 14.41
C CYS A 842 -9.90 29.99 15.52
N GLN A 843 -10.19 29.74 16.81
CA GLN A 843 -9.39 30.23 17.95
C GLN A 843 -8.91 29.14 18.93
N ILE A 844 -9.09 27.85 18.64
CA ILE A 844 -8.71 26.77 19.58
C ILE A 844 -7.18 26.55 19.54
N SER A 845 -6.44 27.38 20.28
CA SER A 845 -5.05 27.11 20.66
C SER A 845 -5.04 26.09 21.81
N PRO A 846 -4.31 24.97 21.71
CA PRO A 846 -4.20 24.00 22.81
C PRO A 846 -3.37 24.54 23.98
N LEU A 847 -2.68 25.67 23.82
CA LEU A 847 -2.03 26.40 24.91
C LEU A 847 -2.96 27.48 25.49
N PRO A 848 -3.10 27.56 26.83
CA PRO A 848 -3.69 28.71 27.51
C PRO A 848 -3.09 30.04 27.05
N ALA A 849 -3.95 31.06 26.90
CA ALA A 849 -3.65 32.32 26.20
C ALA A 849 -2.46 33.13 26.77
N ASP A 850 -2.02 32.84 28.00
CA ASP A 850 -1.01 33.60 28.73
C ASP A 850 0.27 32.82 29.06
N ILE A 851 0.46 31.61 28.50
CA ILE A 851 1.66 30.80 28.76
C ILE A 851 2.82 31.24 27.84
N PRO A 852 4.02 31.53 28.39
CA PRO A 852 5.22 31.79 27.61
C PRO A 852 5.60 30.64 26.67
N ILE A 853 6.11 30.97 25.48
CA ILE A 853 6.48 29.97 24.47
C ILE A 853 7.75 29.21 24.89
N LEU A 854 7.65 27.89 24.91
CA LEU A 854 8.79 26.98 25.07
C LEU A 854 9.44 26.70 23.70
N TYR A 855 10.59 27.27 23.40
CA TYR A 855 11.25 27.02 22.12
C TYR A 855 11.94 25.65 22.13
N PHE A 856 11.79 24.86 21.08
CA PHE A 856 12.57 23.64 20.93
C PHE A 856 12.86 23.35 19.45
N ARG A 857 13.85 22.51 19.20
CA ARG A 857 14.19 22.00 17.87
C ARG A 857 14.76 20.61 17.99
N TYR A 858 14.59 19.79 16.96
CA TYR A 858 15.35 18.56 16.86
C TYR A 858 16.75 18.85 16.30
N PRO A 859 17.74 17.96 16.52
CA PRO A 859 19.06 18.12 15.92
C PRO A 859 18.93 18.34 14.41
N GLU A 860 19.71 19.28 13.85
CA GLU A 860 19.70 19.62 12.42
C GLU A 860 18.38 20.24 11.88
N THR A 861 17.38 20.57 12.72
CA THR A 861 16.13 21.22 12.29
C THR A 861 16.05 22.70 12.68
N SER A 862 15.12 23.43 12.03
CA SER A 862 14.68 24.76 12.47
C SER A 862 13.99 24.70 13.84
N TRP A 863 13.92 25.86 14.49
CA TRP A 863 13.11 26.04 15.70
C TRP A 863 11.63 25.83 15.38
N ILE A 864 10.95 25.09 16.27
CA ILE A 864 9.54 24.74 16.15
C ILE A 864 8.74 25.78 16.94
N TYR A 865 7.87 26.50 16.24
CA TYR A 865 6.94 27.47 16.80
C TYR A 865 5.57 26.82 17.04
N PRO A 866 4.75 27.40 17.93
CA PRO A 866 3.41 26.88 18.20
C PRO A 866 2.57 26.75 16.93
N GLY A 867 2.18 25.52 16.60
CA GLY A 867 1.37 25.18 15.42
C GLY A 867 2.14 24.67 14.21
N ASP A 868 3.48 24.65 14.25
CA ASP A 868 4.30 24.12 13.15
C ASP A 868 4.07 22.61 12.93
N VAL A 869 4.15 22.17 11.67
CA VAL A 869 4.13 20.75 11.28
C VAL A 869 5.56 20.19 11.17
N VAL A 870 5.80 19.01 11.74
CA VAL A 870 7.11 18.36 11.81
C VAL A 870 7.03 16.95 11.20
N LEU A 871 7.72 16.73 10.08
CA LEU A 871 7.60 15.52 9.25
C LEU A 871 8.33 14.28 9.80
N LYS A 872 9.33 14.45 10.67
CA LYS A 872 10.09 13.34 11.26
C LYS A 872 10.92 13.80 12.44
N SER A 873 10.75 13.15 13.59
CA SER A 873 11.77 13.19 14.63
C SER A 873 11.92 11.84 15.31
N THR A 874 13.16 11.40 15.48
CA THR A 874 13.52 10.19 16.25
C THR A 874 14.47 10.50 17.40
N ASP A 875 14.97 11.73 17.45
CA ASP A 875 16.05 12.14 18.34
C ASP A 875 15.48 13.02 19.46
N LEU A 876 16.18 13.08 20.59
CA LEU A 876 15.80 13.97 21.70
C LEU A 876 15.85 15.44 21.25
N PRO A 877 14.84 16.26 21.59
CA PRO A 877 14.82 17.67 21.23
C PRO A 877 15.81 18.50 22.06
N ILE A 878 16.34 19.56 21.46
CA ILE A 878 17.04 20.65 22.14
C ILE A 878 15.97 21.66 22.57
N ILE A 879 15.84 21.91 23.86
CA ILE A 879 14.83 22.79 24.45
C ILE A 879 15.49 24.11 24.88
N SER A 880 14.78 25.21 24.73
CA SER A 880 15.21 26.57 25.08
C SER A 880 14.00 27.38 25.56
N ALA A 881 14.11 28.03 26.70
CA ALA A 881 13.08 28.94 27.17
C ALA A 881 13.73 30.21 27.68
N ARG A 882 13.27 31.34 27.15
CA ARG A 882 13.68 32.67 27.64
C ARG A 882 12.97 32.96 28.95
N GLY A 883 13.72 33.46 29.94
CA GLY A 883 13.14 33.95 31.20
C GLY A 883 12.97 32.92 32.32
N LEU A 884 13.60 31.75 32.23
CA LEU A 884 13.63 30.78 33.33
C LEU A 884 14.63 31.20 34.42
N ASN A 885 14.28 30.94 35.69
CA ASN A 885 15.12 31.24 36.84
C ASN A 885 16.18 30.13 37.03
N PRO A 886 17.49 30.48 37.03
CA PRO A 886 18.58 29.51 37.21
C PRO A 886 18.63 28.84 38.59
N GLU A 887 17.96 29.39 39.60
CA GLU A 887 17.92 28.85 40.97
C GLU A 887 16.81 27.80 41.17
N LEU A 888 15.93 27.60 40.18
CA LEU A 888 14.80 26.69 40.25
C LEU A 888 15.05 25.40 39.45
N THR A 889 14.44 24.31 39.92
CA THR A 889 14.36 23.04 39.20
C THR A 889 13.06 22.97 38.41
N TYR A 890 13.09 22.32 37.25
CA TYR A 890 11.96 22.22 36.33
C TYR A 890 11.62 20.76 35.97
N LEU A 891 10.36 20.53 35.63
CA LEU A 891 9.81 19.26 35.19
C LEU A 891 9.12 19.43 33.84
N LEU A 892 9.43 18.54 32.89
CA LEU A 892 8.85 18.54 31.54
C LEU A 892 7.87 17.39 31.36
N LEU A 893 6.70 17.72 30.82
CA LEU A 893 5.73 16.77 30.28
C LEU A 893 5.64 16.93 28.77
N PHE A 894 5.70 15.81 28.05
CA PHE A 894 5.48 15.73 26.62
C PHE A 894 4.39 14.71 26.33
N PHE A 895 3.35 15.11 25.61
CA PHE A 895 2.19 14.25 25.38
C PHE A 895 1.64 14.39 23.96
N ASP A 896 0.99 13.31 23.52
CA ASP A 896 0.21 13.22 22.29
C ASP A 896 -1.27 13.33 22.66
N LEU A 897 -1.95 14.35 22.12
CA LEU A 897 -3.35 14.64 22.42
C LEU A 897 -4.35 13.83 21.58
N ASP A 898 -3.89 13.20 20.50
CA ASP A 898 -4.77 12.65 19.46
C ASP A 898 -4.70 11.12 19.39
N VAL A 899 -4.29 10.46 20.48
CA VAL A 899 -4.21 8.99 20.53
C VAL A 899 -5.60 8.36 20.59
N ILE A 900 -5.87 7.42 19.69
CA ILE A 900 -7.09 6.61 19.72
C ILE A 900 -6.75 5.21 20.25
N TYR A 901 -7.36 4.83 21.37
CA TYR A 901 -7.20 3.51 21.99
C TYR A 901 -8.57 2.85 22.18
N ASP A 902 -8.74 1.62 21.67
CA ASP A 902 -10.00 0.85 21.74
C ASP A 902 -11.26 1.68 21.41
N MET A 903 -11.16 2.53 20.37
CA MET A 903 -12.21 3.43 19.85
C MET A 903 -12.49 4.71 20.68
N ASN A 904 -11.74 4.95 21.75
CA ASN A 904 -11.83 6.19 22.54
C ASN A 904 -10.62 7.08 22.29
N ALA A 905 -10.86 8.40 22.16
CA ALA A 905 -9.78 9.39 22.16
C ALA A 905 -9.17 9.47 23.57
N THR A 906 -7.85 9.56 23.64
CA THR A 906 -7.10 9.59 24.88
C THR A 906 -5.77 10.33 24.70
N VAL A 907 -5.14 10.69 25.81
CA VAL A 907 -3.82 11.31 25.83
C VAL A 907 -2.77 10.25 26.14
N ALA A 908 -1.65 10.27 25.42
CA ALA A 908 -0.51 9.41 25.74
C ALA A 908 0.68 10.24 26.21
N LEU A 909 1.32 9.80 27.30
CA LEU A 909 2.55 10.40 27.80
C LEU A 909 3.74 9.91 26.97
N HIS A 910 4.36 10.82 26.22
CA HIS A 910 5.54 10.53 25.41
C HIS A 910 6.85 10.73 26.18
N TRP A 911 6.91 11.72 27.07
CA TRP A 911 8.09 11.95 27.91
C TRP A 911 7.73 12.61 29.24
N TYR A 912 8.37 12.13 30.29
CA TYR A 912 8.36 12.70 31.62
C TYR A 912 9.82 12.83 32.07
N GLN A 913 10.25 14.07 32.31
CA GLN A 913 11.61 14.38 32.70
C GLN A 913 11.60 15.30 33.93
N PRO A 914 11.90 14.77 35.14
CA PRO A 914 12.12 15.58 36.32
C PRO A 914 13.57 16.10 36.38
N ASP A 915 13.83 16.94 37.37
CA ASP A 915 15.14 17.40 37.83
C ASP A 915 15.93 18.21 36.79
N MET A 916 15.23 18.97 35.93
CA MET A 916 15.88 19.81 34.92
C MET A 916 16.41 21.11 35.55
N LEU A 917 17.67 21.42 35.29
CA LEU A 917 18.34 22.63 35.77
C LEU A 917 18.62 23.59 34.60
N CYS A 918 18.51 24.89 34.86
CA CYS A 918 18.89 25.91 33.90
C CYS A 918 20.38 26.23 34.04
N VAL A 919 21.14 26.09 32.95
CA VAL A 919 22.60 26.21 32.95
C VAL A 919 23.01 27.38 32.05
N MET A 920 23.42 28.47 32.70
CA MET A 920 24.10 29.68 32.18
C MET A 920 23.28 30.83 31.55
N GLN A 921 23.83 32.03 31.81
CA GLN A 921 23.12 33.25 32.19
C GLN A 921 23.03 34.33 31.08
N ASP A 922 23.40 34.05 29.82
CA ASP A 922 23.51 35.12 28.79
C ASP A 922 23.00 34.77 27.38
N THR A 923 22.38 33.61 27.16
CA THR A 923 21.80 33.24 25.83
C THR A 923 20.36 32.75 25.88
N GLY A 924 19.78 32.53 27.06
CA GLY A 924 18.42 32.01 27.21
C GLY A 924 18.21 30.58 26.69
N LEU A 925 19.29 29.81 26.54
CA LEU A 925 19.29 28.40 26.11
C LEU A 925 19.41 27.49 27.34
N LEU A 926 18.66 26.39 27.40
CA LEU A 926 18.92 25.32 28.38
C LEU A 926 20.09 24.47 27.85
N ASP A 927 21.19 24.40 28.61
CA ASP A 927 22.35 23.59 28.21
C ASP A 927 22.07 22.09 28.37
N MET A 928 22.02 21.38 27.24
CA MET A 928 21.98 19.92 27.15
C MET A 928 23.36 19.33 26.78
N SER A 929 24.39 20.16 26.63
CA SER A 929 25.64 19.81 25.94
C SER A 929 26.68 19.09 26.80
N ASN A 930 26.40 18.83 28.07
CA ASN A 930 27.12 17.80 28.81
C ASN A 930 26.53 16.41 28.47
N ASN A 931 26.99 15.85 27.36
CA ASN A 931 26.87 14.43 26.94
C ASN A 931 27.44 13.42 27.98
N LYS A 932 27.59 13.81 29.26
CA LYS A 932 27.99 12.99 30.40
C LYS A 932 26.96 12.92 31.55
N ARG A 933 25.75 13.49 31.39
CA ARG A 933 24.67 13.34 32.41
C ARG A 933 23.30 12.92 31.88
N ILE A 934 23.14 12.73 30.57
CA ILE A 934 21.87 12.24 29.97
C ILE A 934 21.66 10.73 30.20
N LEU A 935 22.68 10.02 30.71
CA LEU A 935 22.65 8.59 31.05
C LEU A 935 23.42 8.25 32.33
N ASP A 936 23.50 9.15 33.31
CA ASP A 936 23.75 8.73 34.69
C ASP A 936 22.59 9.20 35.54
N ARG A 937 21.82 8.23 36.03
CA ARG A 937 20.91 8.39 37.16
C ARG A 937 21.62 9.27 38.19
N ILE A 938 21.04 10.40 38.55
CA ILE A 938 21.18 10.82 39.94
C ILE A 938 20.59 9.65 40.70
N ASP A 939 21.41 8.92 41.47
CA ASP A 939 21.02 7.74 42.22
C ASP A 939 19.64 7.96 42.88
N GLY A 940 18.59 7.47 42.23
CA GLY A 940 17.20 7.53 42.72
C GLY A 940 16.11 8.10 41.81
N SER A 941 16.36 8.91 40.77
CA SER A 941 15.23 9.51 40.00
C SER A 941 14.71 8.62 38.86
N MET A 942 13.40 8.34 38.85
CA MET A 942 12.69 7.52 37.86
C MET A 942 12.06 8.40 36.77
N GLY A 943 12.77 8.68 35.67
CA GLY A 943 12.22 9.34 34.47
C GLY A 943 11.57 8.35 33.48
N ALA A 944 10.68 8.83 32.59
CA ALA A 944 10.15 8.02 31.50
C ALA A 944 11.09 7.99 30.30
N GLU A 945 11.21 6.84 29.63
CA GLU A 945 11.91 6.75 28.34
C GLU A 945 11.22 7.66 27.31
N TYR A 946 11.99 8.49 26.60
CA TYR A 946 11.47 9.39 25.56
C TYR A 946 10.91 8.58 24.38
N ILE A 947 9.64 8.81 24.06
CA ILE A 947 8.98 8.24 22.89
C ILE A 947 8.86 9.34 21.83
N ALA A 948 9.61 9.16 20.74
CA ALA A 948 9.57 10.10 19.62
C ALA A 948 8.16 10.20 19.01
N PRO A 949 7.72 11.41 18.59
CA PRO A 949 6.40 11.59 18.01
C PRO A 949 6.29 10.83 16.68
N ARG A 950 5.34 9.90 16.62
CA ARG A 950 5.10 9.02 15.47
C ARG A 950 3.62 8.66 15.43
N PRO A 951 2.78 9.47 14.78
CA PRO A 951 1.39 9.11 14.58
C PRO A 951 1.27 7.88 13.67
N PRO A 952 0.14 7.15 13.70
CA PRO A 952 -0.18 6.12 12.73
C PRO A 952 -0.05 6.59 11.27
N PRO A 953 0.20 5.67 10.31
CA PRO A 953 0.22 6.01 8.88
C PRO A 953 -1.02 6.79 8.45
N PHE A 954 -0.82 7.87 7.71
CA PHE A 954 -1.88 8.74 7.17
C PHE A 954 -2.71 9.45 8.26
N SER A 955 -2.11 9.73 9.41
CA SER A 955 -2.74 10.54 10.46
C SER A 955 -1.82 11.67 10.91
N HIS A 956 -2.42 12.75 11.42
CA HIS A 956 -1.74 13.87 12.05
C HIS A 956 -2.12 13.89 13.52
N HIS A 957 -1.13 14.04 14.39
CA HIS A 957 -1.35 14.13 15.83
C HIS A 957 -0.73 15.42 16.37
N ARG A 958 -1.42 16.06 17.32
CA ARG A 958 -0.97 17.24 18.05
C ARG A 958 -0.17 16.81 19.26
N TYR A 959 1.06 17.26 19.29
CA TYR A 959 2.02 17.01 20.34
C TYR A 959 2.25 18.28 21.14
N VAL A 960 2.30 18.17 22.46
CA VAL A 960 2.43 19.32 23.36
C VAL A 960 3.54 19.08 24.37
N TYR A 961 4.39 20.09 24.53
CA TYR A 961 5.32 20.21 25.65
C TYR A 961 4.79 21.21 26.67
N LEU A 962 4.80 20.81 27.95
CA LEU A 962 4.53 21.69 29.08
C LEU A 962 5.70 21.63 30.08
N LEU A 963 6.13 22.79 30.53
CA LEU A 963 7.20 22.95 31.52
C LEU A 963 6.61 23.47 32.84
N PHE A 964 6.97 22.84 33.95
CA PHE A 964 6.52 23.20 35.30
C PHE A 964 7.71 23.48 36.21
N THR A 965 7.53 24.34 37.21
CA THR A 965 8.48 24.46 38.33
C THR A 965 8.35 23.25 39.25
N GLN A 966 9.47 22.61 39.55
CA GLN A 966 9.56 21.47 40.45
C GLN A 966 10.01 21.95 41.84
N LYS A 967 9.27 21.59 42.88
CA LYS A 967 9.63 21.90 44.26
C LYS A 967 10.78 20.98 44.74
N GLY A 968 11.61 21.46 45.66
CA GLY A 968 12.78 20.73 46.14
C GLY A 968 12.47 19.45 46.94
N ASP A 969 11.24 19.28 47.39
CA ASP A 969 10.72 18.09 48.10
C ASP A 969 9.87 17.17 47.20
N TYR A 970 9.89 17.39 45.89
CA TYR A 970 9.11 16.62 44.92
C TYR A 970 9.39 15.12 45.01
N GLN A 971 8.34 14.34 45.25
CA GLN A 971 8.36 12.89 45.11
C GLN A 971 7.38 12.45 44.03
N PHE A 972 7.82 11.53 43.17
CA PHE A 972 6.96 10.95 42.16
C PHE A 972 5.83 10.14 42.82
N PRO A 973 4.55 10.38 42.50
CA PRO A 973 3.47 9.64 43.15
C PRO A 973 3.52 8.16 42.74
N GLN A 974 3.64 7.26 43.72
CA GLN A 974 3.80 5.81 43.46
C GLN A 974 2.69 5.21 42.60
N CYS A 975 1.47 5.76 42.64
CA CYS A 975 0.37 5.28 41.81
C CYS A 975 0.57 5.50 40.30
N TYR A 976 1.51 6.36 39.87
CA TYR A 976 1.89 6.50 38.46
C TYR A 976 3.08 5.60 38.07
N SER A 977 3.63 4.78 38.97
CA SER A 977 4.81 3.93 38.69
C SER A 977 4.64 2.99 37.49
N HIS A 978 3.40 2.61 37.17
CA HIS A 978 3.05 1.74 36.07
C HIS A 978 2.99 2.44 34.70
N ILE A 979 3.21 3.76 34.61
CA ILE A 979 3.20 4.55 33.36
C ILE A 979 4.59 4.68 32.70
N PHE A 980 5.63 4.07 33.27
CA PHE A 980 6.96 3.97 32.65
C PHE A 980 7.25 2.76 31.72
N PRO A 981 6.28 2.03 31.12
CA PRO A 981 6.61 1.02 30.12
C PRO A 981 7.30 1.63 28.89
N GLN A 982 7.99 0.82 28.11
CA GLN A 982 8.75 1.30 26.94
C GLN A 982 7.90 1.69 25.71
N THR A 983 6.57 1.54 25.75
CA THR A 983 5.72 1.72 24.56
C THR A 983 4.60 2.74 24.78
N ALA A 984 4.29 3.54 23.74
CA ALA A 984 3.25 4.57 23.78
C ALA A 984 1.87 3.97 24.10
N ARG A 985 1.61 2.77 23.57
CA ARG A 985 0.35 2.03 23.79
C ARG A 985 0.10 1.72 25.26
N ALA A 986 1.15 1.51 26.04
CA ALA A 986 1.06 1.22 27.46
C ALA A 986 1.01 2.50 28.33
N ARG A 987 1.18 3.68 27.73
CA ARG A 987 1.10 5.01 28.37
C ARG A 987 -0.14 5.82 27.94
N ALA A 988 -1.03 5.20 27.17
CA ALA A 988 -2.31 5.79 26.77
C ALA A 988 -3.26 5.84 27.99
N GLY A 989 -4.08 6.90 28.09
CA GLY A 989 -4.95 7.13 29.26
C GLY A 989 -4.35 8.06 30.31
N PHE A 990 -3.31 8.83 29.98
CA PHE A 990 -2.64 9.72 30.94
C PHE A 990 -3.50 10.96 31.24
N ASP A 991 -3.90 11.13 32.50
CA ASP A 991 -4.62 12.32 32.97
C ASP A 991 -3.64 13.38 33.47
N ILE A 992 -3.46 14.43 32.66
CA ILE A 992 -2.53 15.52 32.95
C ILE A 992 -2.96 16.29 34.21
N GLN A 993 -4.25 16.56 34.37
CA GLN A 993 -4.75 17.39 35.46
C GLN A 993 -4.61 16.68 36.79
N GLN A 994 -5.00 15.40 36.83
CA GLN A 994 -4.83 14.56 38.01
C GLN A 994 -3.35 14.44 38.42
N PHE A 995 -2.45 14.31 37.43
CA PHE A 995 -1.01 14.25 37.69
C PHE A 995 -0.48 15.56 38.26
N VAL A 996 -0.83 16.70 37.66
CA VAL A 996 -0.42 18.04 38.11
C VAL A 996 -0.88 18.30 39.55
N ASP A 997 -2.13 17.94 39.87
CA ASP A 997 -2.71 18.09 41.21
C ASP A 997 -2.00 17.21 42.24
N LEU A 998 -1.82 15.91 41.96
CA LEU A 998 -1.16 14.97 42.86
C LEU A 998 0.33 15.30 43.07
N ALA A 999 0.99 15.76 42.01
CA ALA A 999 2.39 16.12 42.02
C ALA A 999 2.63 17.56 42.53
N SER A 1000 1.56 18.29 42.86
CA SER A 1000 1.59 19.68 43.35
C SER A 1000 2.38 20.63 42.44
N LEU A 1001 2.33 20.37 41.13
CA LEU A 1001 2.91 21.20 40.08
C LEU A 1001 1.92 22.36 39.88
N GLY A 1002 2.38 23.61 39.99
CA GLY A 1002 1.49 24.76 39.79
C GLY A 1002 1.06 24.92 38.32
N ALA A 1003 0.73 26.15 37.92
CA ALA A 1003 0.54 26.45 36.50
C ALA A 1003 1.84 26.20 35.71
N PRO A 1004 1.76 25.73 34.45
CA PRO A 1004 2.93 25.59 33.59
C PRO A 1004 3.58 26.96 33.35
N VAL A 1005 4.90 26.99 33.43
CA VAL A 1005 5.72 28.20 33.26
C VAL A 1005 6.06 28.49 31.80
N ALA A 1006 6.02 27.48 30.94
CA ALA A 1006 6.16 27.61 29.50
C ALA A 1006 5.54 26.40 28.78
N GLY A 1007 5.15 26.57 27.52
CA GLY A 1007 4.61 25.48 26.71
C GLY A 1007 4.74 25.74 25.22
N ASN A 1008 4.66 24.67 24.43
CA ASN A 1008 4.65 24.73 22.97
C ASN A 1008 3.90 23.51 22.41
N TYR A 1009 3.29 23.65 21.25
CA TYR A 1009 2.60 22.56 20.56
C TYR A 1009 2.96 22.54 19.08
N PHE A 1010 2.93 21.37 18.49
CA PHE A 1010 3.27 21.14 17.09
C PHE A 1010 2.53 19.91 16.58
N ILE A 1011 2.44 19.78 15.27
CA ILE A 1011 1.75 18.67 14.62
C ILE A 1011 2.81 17.77 14.01
N VAL A 1012 2.66 16.45 14.13
CA VAL A 1012 3.49 15.49 13.39
C VAL A 1012 2.61 14.73 12.43
N GLU A 1013 3.11 14.51 11.22
CA GLU A 1013 2.49 13.71 10.17
C GLU A 1013 3.37 12.51 9.83
N TYR A 1014 2.75 11.36 9.53
CA TYR A 1014 3.48 10.14 9.16
C TYR A 1014 2.97 9.54 7.85
N ASP A 1015 3.78 9.71 6.80
CA ASP A 1015 3.54 9.17 5.44
C ASP A 1015 4.24 7.83 5.18
N GLY A 1016 4.70 7.15 6.23
CA GLY A 1016 5.41 5.87 6.07
C GLY A 1016 4.45 4.71 5.72
N PRO A 1017 4.97 3.64 5.07
CA PRO A 1017 4.18 2.44 4.82
C PRO A 1017 3.69 1.81 6.13
N VAL A 1018 2.55 1.11 6.10
CA VAL A 1018 2.04 0.33 7.23
C VAL A 1018 3.10 -0.69 7.64
N ILE A 1019 3.82 -0.42 8.74
CA ILE A 1019 4.68 -1.41 9.36
C ILE A 1019 3.76 -2.31 10.18
N GLU A 1020 3.61 -3.58 9.78
CA GLU A 1020 3.02 -4.59 10.67
C GLU A 1020 3.80 -4.58 12.00
N PRO A 1021 3.13 -4.45 13.16
CA PRO A 1021 3.83 -4.51 14.43
C PRO A 1021 4.49 -5.88 14.56
N THR A 1022 5.83 -5.89 14.56
CA THR A 1022 6.61 -7.03 15.02
C THR A 1022 6.54 -7.07 16.54
N ALA A 1023 6.36 -8.29 17.07
CA ALA A 1023 6.41 -8.70 18.46
C ALA A 1023 5.15 -8.47 19.32
N THR A 1024 4.38 -9.56 19.44
CA THR A 1024 3.93 -10.17 20.70
C THR A 1024 4.30 -9.44 22.00
N ALA A 1025 3.46 -8.51 22.44
CA ALA A 1025 3.27 -8.20 23.84
C ALA A 1025 1.78 -8.00 24.09
N SER A 1026 1.20 -8.82 24.96
CA SER A 1026 -0.17 -8.58 25.44
C SER A 1026 -0.19 -7.21 26.13
N PRO A 1027 -1.09 -6.29 25.77
CA PRO A 1027 -1.32 -5.08 26.55
C PRO A 1027 -1.74 -5.51 27.95
N THR A 1028 -1.01 -5.09 28.98
CA THR A 1028 -1.59 -5.03 30.32
C THR A 1028 -2.68 -3.98 30.25
N THR A 1029 -3.92 -4.42 30.31
CA THR A 1029 -5.10 -3.59 30.30
C THR A 1029 -5.09 -2.64 31.50
N THR A 1030 -4.72 -1.37 31.30
CA THR A 1030 -5.02 -0.28 32.23
C THR A 1030 -6.49 0.10 32.07
N TRP A 1031 -7.37 -0.74 32.60
CA TRP A 1031 -8.63 -0.21 33.11
C TRP A 1031 -8.28 0.61 34.35
N LEU A 1032 -8.47 1.92 34.29
CA LEU A 1032 -8.47 2.82 35.45
C LEU A 1032 -9.70 2.51 36.33
N ARG A 1033 -9.68 1.32 36.95
CA ARG A 1033 -10.51 0.97 38.09
C ARG A 1033 -9.56 0.61 39.23
N SER A 1034 -9.55 1.48 40.23
CA SER A 1034 -9.02 1.27 41.59
C SER A 1034 -7.57 0.81 41.71
N ILE A 1035 -6.65 1.76 41.87
CA ILE A 1035 -5.53 1.58 42.80
C ILE A 1035 -5.58 2.77 43.76
N LEU A 1036 -6.06 2.53 44.98
CA LEU A 1036 -5.84 3.45 46.09
C LEU A 1036 -4.32 3.57 46.25
N CYS A 1037 -3.78 4.79 46.17
CA CYS A 1037 -2.37 5.01 46.47
C CYS A 1037 -2.18 4.74 47.97
N GLU A 1038 -1.68 3.55 48.35
CA GLU A 1038 -1.28 3.30 49.74
C GLU A 1038 -0.09 4.20 50.07
N GLY A 1039 -0.26 5.12 51.03
CA GLY A 1039 0.85 5.90 51.58
C GLY A 1039 0.64 7.41 51.78
N SER A 1040 -0.54 7.99 51.52
CA SER A 1040 -0.84 9.36 51.97
C SER A 1040 -1.52 9.36 53.34
N ASP A 1041 -0.99 10.19 54.25
CA ASP A 1041 -1.35 10.33 55.67
C ASP A 1041 -2.87 10.35 55.97
N PRO A 1042 -3.33 9.77 57.10
CA PRO A 1042 -4.75 9.60 57.44
C PRO A 1042 -5.47 10.88 57.94
N MET A 1043 -5.00 12.09 57.62
CA MET A 1043 -5.67 13.36 58.00
C MET A 1043 -6.15 14.23 56.82
N GLY A 1044 -6.06 13.77 55.58
CA GLY A 1044 -6.48 14.54 54.38
C GLY A 1044 -7.76 14.05 53.69
N SER A 1045 -8.82 13.69 54.43
CA SER A 1045 -10.01 13.01 53.89
C SER A 1045 -11.02 13.89 53.13
N ALA A 1046 -10.56 14.86 52.32
CA ALA A 1046 -11.43 15.64 51.43
C ALA A 1046 -11.27 15.29 49.93
N ALA A 1047 -10.11 14.76 49.53
CA ALA A 1047 -9.83 14.43 48.13
C ALA A 1047 -10.32 13.04 47.71
N ALA A 1048 -10.19 12.02 48.58
CA ALA A 1048 -10.62 10.66 48.28
C ALA A 1048 -12.15 10.50 48.24
N ALA A 1049 -12.88 11.30 49.03
CA ALA A 1049 -14.35 11.32 48.98
C ALA A 1049 -14.88 11.96 47.67
N LYS A 1050 -14.12 12.89 47.07
CA LYS A 1050 -14.50 13.57 45.83
C LYS A 1050 -14.38 12.67 44.58
N ALA A 1051 -13.51 11.67 44.63
CA ALA A 1051 -13.35 10.70 43.54
C ALA A 1051 -14.51 9.67 43.46
N CYS A 1052 -15.17 9.36 44.58
CA CYS A 1052 -16.36 8.51 44.60
C CYS A 1052 -17.66 9.27 44.30
N GLU A 1053 -17.74 10.57 44.60
CA GLU A 1053 -18.90 11.40 44.24
C GLU A 1053 -18.90 11.87 42.77
N MET A 1054 -17.76 11.81 42.07
CA MET A 1054 -17.65 12.15 40.64
C MET A 1054 -18.05 11.04 39.66
N GLU A 1055 -18.55 9.88 40.13
CA GLU A 1055 -19.19 8.88 39.26
C GLU A 1055 -20.56 9.36 38.70
N GLY A 1056 -21.13 10.43 39.26
CA GLY A 1056 -22.42 11.00 38.83
C GLY A 1056 -22.34 12.27 37.97
N SER A 1057 -21.16 12.87 37.81
CA SER A 1057 -21.07 14.19 37.17
C SER A 1057 -19.63 14.53 36.77
N LEU A 1058 -19.19 14.06 35.60
CA LEU A 1058 -18.19 14.77 34.79
C LEU A 1058 -18.26 14.27 33.33
N GLN A 1059 -19.33 14.69 32.65
CA GLN A 1059 -19.15 15.25 31.31
C GLN A 1059 -18.45 16.60 31.49
N ILE A 1060 -17.60 16.99 30.53
CA ILE A 1060 -16.93 18.29 30.43
C ILE A 1060 -15.66 18.38 31.30
N VAL A 1061 -14.49 18.12 30.72
CA VAL A 1061 -13.50 19.12 30.23
C VAL A 1061 -12.44 18.35 29.43
N MET A 1062 -12.71 18.16 28.13
CA MET A 1062 -11.88 18.49 26.97
C MET A 1062 -12.66 18.12 25.71
#